data_AF-A0A6N3HIC9-F1
#
_entry.id   AF-A0A6N3HIC9-F1
#
_cell.length_a   1.000
_cell.length_b   1.000
_cell.length_c   1.000
_cell.angle_alpha   90.00
_cell.angle_beta   90.00
_cell.angle_gamma   90.00
#
_symmetry.space_group_name_H-M   'P 1'
#
loop_
_entity.id
_entity.type
_entity.pdbx_description
1 polymer ?
#
loop_
_entity_poly.entity_id
_entity_poly.type
_entity_poly.pdbx_seq_one_letter_code
_entity_poly.pdbx_strand_id
1 'polypeptide(L)'
;MKDMYISSRRMVSHLGAMSATYGVSGAAPARARILELGCGQAETLLTHALSWPESECIGIDLEPQAIEHAEQRRQQLGVENVALYALGLDVLVESEPGEFDYIIINGIFSLLPESERAALLSFAKRCLATRGVVALRWNCLPGSRDAKTLQDAIALHSAEATDEEATLSSARAMLVYLELTGQKGRENAVLNAATGAADNEFMLRYVHNFNDAVYLVDFNQQLTELGFQYVGDVNAQSELAAWHGEKVAEAHGAIIPGKGKLLSQQYLDFAVNRAERFSLLIPADSEVTLSELPTAGAVKALQWAGCFKRFISESGDIANAHVNRAGQCYPSEDPLILSIMDVIGDAWPFSLSFEQIVQNTLLPEDPDSHREKVQAALETLFAGRREGLLFSYGPCAYNLQNSATLMPVPGLLAAVARDEEKRGFNLWGEAIALTAEEIAFLEGGVTVTDAASAGLVLTLRDKGALCGSSRAWKKAFQQCLKYGDVALLKQLIMSLLLFSSSTEIGGLLTDDGVDTKPVTPSKAQREKIATLTQKANQLLRDGKNNDVRHLLEEALAASPDDVQILVNITETYLLTASYKEAQQSICRLLASHAASWDFYYYVANLFSKTDTPFYAGRVVRTILRNDPAHAISWDLLACLYRDYGTTDFSLICAKKAAGLQPNNSHFLTNLGTLLSEKQQMGEALRYLKKAVDLSNNHFGYFSNYLFVLTHDPATSPEKLYHEHLIYGDNVDLWAKKVGVRKTWKGSREANRKLRVGFISGDFVRHPVSNFFIPFWDAMNRDRFDLVGYHACPTRDDVTDYLEKSSFLWRDIVSISDPELAQQIYDDEIDILIDLSGHTTHCRLPMFGLRPAPIQMTWIGYPGTTGMKTIDYRILPDTIKHVPNIQAQFSENILYVPMEKTFEPWAESPDVSALPALKNGYITFGSFNRPKKLNNQVLRLWASILVRLPSAKLLIGFMDDPDIVAWVKEEMASHGVNDSQLILRARMPMADYLAEHHHVDIMLDAFPYTGGTTTNHAAWMGVPTLSLLGKTIAGCQGLDIMYTYGLEQFVAFDESEYFAKAVYWAEHAEELSQIRASMRSKIPTQHAAGFNVAETFETGLRMAWEIYCRGEAPRPFAVEK
;
A
#
# COMPACT_ATOMS: atom_id res chain seq x y z
N MET A 1 -2.62 29.47 22.68
CA MET A 1 -1.56 28.60 22.12
C MET A 1 -1.72 27.22 22.75
N LYS A 2 -1.58 26.12 21.99
CA LYS A 2 -1.49 24.79 22.62
C LYS A 2 -0.23 24.77 23.50
N ASP A 3 -0.34 24.25 24.72
CA ASP A 3 0.81 24.07 25.62
C ASP A 3 1.88 23.21 24.92
N MET A 4 3.12 23.70 24.85
CA MET A 4 4.25 22.99 24.23
C MET A 4 4.72 21.82 25.09
N TYR A 5 4.45 21.89 26.40
CA TYR A 5 4.87 20.94 27.42
C TYR A 5 3.68 20.15 27.95
N ILE A 6 2.96 19.46 27.06
CA ILE A 6 1.85 18.56 27.45
C ILE A 6 2.30 17.47 28.45
N SER A 7 1.36 16.90 29.20
CA SER A 7 1.65 15.97 30.31
C SER A 7 2.55 14.79 29.94
N SER A 8 2.36 14.18 28.77
CA SER A 8 3.21 13.07 28.29
C SER A 8 4.69 13.45 28.12
N ARG A 9 4.99 14.74 27.89
CA ARG A 9 6.37 15.26 27.79
C ARG A 9 7.00 15.56 29.14
N ARG A 10 6.22 15.56 30.23
CA ARG A 10 6.71 15.77 31.60
C ARG A 10 7.04 14.46 32.31
N MET A 11 6.66 13.33 31.72
CA MET A 11 6.96 11.99 32.22
C MET A 11 8.47 11.73 32.20
N VAL A 12 8.98 11.08 33.25
CA VAL A 12 10.42 10.75 33.39
C VAL A 12 10.96 9.92 32.23
N SER A 13 10.15 9.04 31.62
CA SER A 13 10.52 8.30 30.41
C SER A 13 10.89 9.22 29.24
N HIS A 14 10.14 10.30 29.07
CA HIS A 14 10.41 11.34 28.07
C HIS A 14 11.60 12.21 28.49
N LEU A 15 11.69 12.61 29.76
CA LEU A 15 12.84 13.39 30.25
C LEU A 15 14.17 12.66 30.02
N GLY A 16 14.24 11.37 30.36
CA GLY A 16 15.41 10.53 30.09
C GLY A 16 15.70 10.44 28.59
N ALA A 17 14.67 10.31 27.75
CA ALA A 17 14.82 10.25 26.30
C ALA A 17 15.44 11.54 25.74
N MET A 18 14.93 12.71 26.17
CA MET A 18 15.41 14.01 25.72
C MET A 18 16.83 14.29 26.20
N SER A 19 17.14 13.98 27.47
CA SER A 19 18.51 14.05 27.99
C SER A 19 19.51 13.22 27.17
N ALA A 20 19.12 12.00 26.79
CA ALA A 20 19.96 11.11 25.99
C ALA A 20 20.30 11.70 24.61
N THR A 21 19.44 12.57 24.06
CA THR A 21 19.73 13.22 22.77
C THR A 21 20.92 14.17 22.80
N TYR A 22 21.28 14.66 23.99
CA TYR A 22 22.42 15.53 24.25
C TYR A 22 23.63 14.78 24.84
N GLY A 23 23.56 13.44 24.97
CA GLY A 23 24.61 12.60 25.53
C GLY A 23 24.48 12.29 27.03
N VAL A 24 23.39 12.73 27.68
CA VAL A 24 23.16 12.50 29.12
C VAL A 24 22.33 11.25 29.33
N SER A 25 22.88 10.23 29.97
CA SER A 25 22.14 9.02 30.35
C SER A 25 21.49 9.20 31.72
N GLY A 26 20.17 9.37 31.76
CA GLY A 26 19.39 9.44 33.00
C GLY A 26 19.12 8.06 33.61
N ALA A 27 18.56 8.03 34.82
CA ALA A 27 18.17 6.79 35.48
C ALA A 27 16.97 6.13 34.77
N ALA A 28 16.88 4.80 34.85
CA ALA A 28 15.73 4.09 34.29
C ALA A 28 14.44 4.46 35.06
N PRO A 29 13.33 4.80 34.37
CA PRO A 29 12.08 5.21 35.02
C PRO A 29 11.55 4.23 36.07
N ALA A 30 11.76 2.93 35.85
CA ALA A 30 11.24 1.86 36.70
C ALA A 30 11.67 1.93 38.17
N ARG A 31 12.84 2.50 38.47
CA ARG A 31 13.40 2.59 39.83
C ARG A 31 13.90 3.99 40.16
N ALA A 32 13.40 4.97 39.43
CA ALA A 32 13.83 6.35 39.61
C ALA A 32 13.29 6.89 40.94
N ARG A 33 14.14 7.62 41.66
CA ARG A 33 13.72 8.49 42.77
C ARG A 33 13.39 9.86 42.19
N ILE A 34 12.16 10.31 42.37
CA ILE A 34 11.60 11.47 41.69
C ILE A 34 11.09 12.47 42.71
N LEU A 35 11.51 13.73 42.58
CA LEU A 35 10.96 14.85 43.31
C LEU A 35 10.27 15.81 42.34
N GLU A 36 8.97 16.05 42.51
CA GLU A 36 8.22 17.05 41.75
C GLU A 36 7.81 18.21 42.65
N LEU A 37 8.33 19.41 42.34
CA LEU A 37 8.04 20.66 43.02
C LEU A 37 7.03 21.47 42.22
N GLY A 38 5.98 21.96 42.89
CA GLY A 38 4.81 22.52 42.23
C GLY A 38 3.99 21.44 41.53
N CYS A 39 3.76 20.32 42.22
CA CYS A 39 3.09 19.14 41.65
C CYS A 39 1.57 19.34 41.47
N GLY A 40 0.97 20.40 42.04
CA GLY A 40 -0.47 20.66 42.00
C GLY A 40 -1.27 19.48 42.56
N GLN A 41 -2.15 18.92 41.73
CA GLN A 41 -2.92 17.71 42.07
C GLN A 41 -2.16 16.39 41.82
N ALA A 42 -0.85 16.48 41.51
CA ALA A 42 0.07 15.36 41.27
C ALA A 42 -0.33 14.40 40.13
N GLU A 43 -1.12 14.84 39.14
CA GLU A 43 -1.61 13.96 38.07
C GLU A 43 -0.49 13.22 37.30
N THR A 44 0.57 13.94 36.92
CA THR A 44 1.72 13.37 36.20
C THR A 44 2.48 12.39 37.09
N LEU A 45 2.71 12.74 38.36
CA LEU A 45 3.43 11.91 39.33
C LEU A 45 2.67 10.62 39.64
N LEU A 46 1.35 10.71 39.87
CA LEU A 46 0.49 9.55 40.10
C LEU A 46 0.43 8.64 38.86
N THR A 47 0.37 9.22 37.66
CA THR A 47 0.41 8.45 36.41
C THR A 47 1.75 7.74 36.22
N HIS A 48 2.86 8.41 36.54
CA HIS A 48 4.18 7.80 36.55
C HIS A 48 4.26 6.65 37.55
N ALA A 49 3.83 6.86 38.79
CA ALA A 49 3.88 5.86 39.85
C ALA A 49 3.04 4.61 39.54
N LEU A 50 1.88 4.79 38.90
CA LEU A 50 1.07 3.67 38.38
C LEU A 50 1.77 2.91 37.26
N SER A 51 2.53 3.62 36.41
CA SER A 51 3.30 3.02 35.32
C SER A 51 4.55 2.28 35.82
N TRP A 52 5.10 2.74 36.95
CA TRP A 52 6.37 2.28 37.52
C TRP A 52 6.24 2.07 39.04
N PRO A 53 5.63 0.96 39.50
CA PRO A 53 5.39 0.74 40.92
C PRO A 53 6.65 0.59 41.80
N GLU A 54 7.81 0.34 41.18
CA GLU A 54 9.12 0.26 41.84
C GLU A 54 9.83 1.63 41.94
N SER A 55 9.26 2.72 41.40
CA SER A 55 9.83 4.06 41.55
C SER A 55 9.48 4.66 42.90
N GLU A 56 10.25 5.64 43.37
CA GLU A 56 9.98 6.36 44.62
C GLU A 56 9.69 7.82 44.29
N CYS A 57 8.48 8.29 44.60
CA CYS A 57 8.02 9.61 44.17
C CYS A 57 7.68 10.50 45.36
N ILE A 58 8.14 11.74 45.32
CA ILE A 58 7.78 12.79 46.28
C ILE A 58 7.21 13.98 45.52
N GLY A 59 5.98 14.37 45.84
CA GLY A 59 5.32 15.55 45.30
C GLY A 59 5.18 16.62 46.38
N ILE A 60 5.58 17.84 46.06
CA ILE A 60 5.49 18.99 46.97
C ILE A 60 4.76 20.12 46.27
N ASP A 61 3.81 20.73 46.96
CA ASP A 61 3.14 21.95 46.52
C ASP A 61 2.93 22.91 47.69
N LEU A 62 2.72 24.19 47.39
CA LEU A 62 2.42 25.21 48.40
C LEU A 62 0.95 25.20 48.82
N GLU A 63 0.05 24.73 47.95
CA GLU A 63 -1.39 24.78 48.19
C GLU A 63 -1.90 23.53 48.93
N PRO A 64 -2.33 23.63 50.21
CA PRO A 64 -2.78 22.47 50.97
C PRO A 64 -4.00 21.78 50.35
N GLN A 65 -4.90 22.54 49.71
CA GLN A 65 -6.10 21.99 49.05
C GLN A 65 -5.73 21.12 47.83
N ALA A 66 -4.74 21.53 47.04
CA ALA A 66 -4.26 20.76 45.90
C ALA A 66 -3.66 19.42 46.37
N ILE A 67 -2.87 19.44 47.45
CA ILE A 67 -2.30 18.26 48.07
C ILE A 67 -3.38 17.36 48.71
N GLU A 68 -4.39 17.92 49.36
CA GLU A 68 -5.51 17.14 49.90
C GLU A 68 -6.26 16.39 48.78
N HIS A 69 -6.54 17.07 47.65
CA HIS A 69 -7.11 16.42 46.48
C HIS A 69 -6.19 15.36 45.88
N ALA A 70 -4.89 15.65 45.77
CA ALA A 70 -3.89 14.71 45.28
C ALA A 70 -3.80 13.46 46.17
N GLU A 71 -3.87 13.62 47.49
CA GLU A 71 -3.82 12.54 48.47
C GLU A 71 -5.08 11.68 48.43
N GLN A 72 -6.26 12.31 48.32
CA GLN A 72 -7.51 11.59 48.07
C GLN A 72 -7.42 10.77 46.77
N ARG A 73 -6.85 11.35 45.71
CA ARG A 73 -6.68 10.69 44.42
C ARG A 73 -5.66 9.54 44.51
N ARG A 74 -4.54 9.73 45.20
CA ARG A 74 -3.53 8.71 45.46
C ARG A 74 -4.12 7.49 46.16
N GLN A 75 -4.91 7.71 47.22
CA GLN A 75 -5.60 6.65 47.95
C GLN A 75 -6.62 5.92 47.08
N GLN A 76 -7.40 6.65 46.26
CA GLN A 76 -8.37 6.07 45.34
C GLN A 76 -7.72 5.19 44.26
N LEU A 77 -6.57 5.61 43.75
CA LEU A 77 -5.81 4.88 42.73
C LEU A 77 -4.99 3.73 43.33
N GLY A 78 -4.88 3.64 44.66
CA GLY A 78 -4.09 2.62 45.36
C GLY A 78 -2.59 2.78 45.16
N VAL A 79 -2.11 4.01 44.98
CA VAL A 79 -0.69 4.30 44.72
C VAL A 79 0.07 4.41 46.04
N GLU A 80 0.96 3.47 46.33
CA GLU A 80 1.69 3.42 47.61
C GLU A 80 3.07 4.11 47.56
N ASN A 81 3.65 4.24 46.36
CA ASN A 81 5.01 4.72 46.15
C ASN A 81 5.11 6.23 45.88
N VAL A 82 4.11 7.01 46.30
CA VAL A 82 4.08 8.47 46.22
C VAL A 82 3.83 9.06 47.60
N ALA A 83 4.68 9.98 48.03
CA ALA A 83 4.45 10.80 49.22
C ALA A 83 4.18 12.25 48.82
N LEU A 84 3.14 12.86 49.38
CA LEU A 84 2.67 14.20 49.03
C LEU A 84 2.76 15.13 50.24
N TYR A 85 3.32 16.32 50.05
CA TYR A 85 3.50 17.28 51.13
C TYR A 85 3.10 18.69 50.71
N ALA A 86 2.36 19.38 51.60
CA ALA A 86 2.10 20.80 51.49
C ALA A 86 3.16 21.57 52.30
N LEU A 87 4.22 22.05 51.64
CA LEU A 87 5.38 22.68 52.30
C LEU A 87 5.80 23.98 51.63
N GLY A 88 6.04 25.00 52.45
CA GLY A 88 6.70 26.25 52.06
C GLY A 88 8.17 26.04 51.69
N LEU A 89 8.73 26.97 50.89
CA LEU A 89 10.14 26.91 50.47
C LEU A 89 11.10 27.01 51.67
N ASP A 90 10.76 27.81 52.69
CA ASP A 90 11.51 27.96 53.93
C ASP A 90 11.70 26.62 54.65
N VAL A 91 10.62 25.85 54.83
CA VAL A 91 10.65 24.52 55.45
C VAL A 91 11.34 23.51 54.54
N LEU A 92 11.13 23.61 53.22
CA LEU A 92 11.71 22.70 52.24
C LEU A 92 13.24 22.76 52.24
N VAL A 93 13.83 23.97 52.23
CA VAL A 93 15.29 24.15 52.12
C VAL A 93 16.02 23.69 53.38
N GLU A 94 15.35 23.65 54.54
CA GLU A 94 15.88 23.10 55.80
C GLU A 94 15.74 21.57 55.91
N SER A 95 14.97 20.95 55.03
CA SER A 95 14.73 19.49 55.05
C SER A 95 15.87 18.67 54.42
N GLU A 96 15.96 17.39 54.80
CA GLU A 96 16.87 16.39 54.23
C GLU A 96 16.09 15.20 53.64
N PRO A 97 15.44 15.37 52.46
CA PRO A 97 14.57 14.35 51.88
C PRO A 97 15.30 13.20 51.16
N GLY A 98 16.64 13.23 51.12
CA GLY A 98 17.47 12.23 50.41
C GLY A 98 17.93 12.68 49.03
N GLU A 99 18.42 11.73 48.24
CA GLU A 99 18.89 11.93 46.86
C GLU A 99 17.85 11.49 45.82
N PHE A 100 17.73 12.23 44.72
CA PHE A 100 16.80 11.99 43.63
C PHE A 100 17.52 11.87 42.28
N ASP A 101 17.02 10.98 41.44
CA ASP A 101 17.52 10.81 40.08
C ASP A 101 16.87 11.79 39.10
N TYR A 102 15.64 12.23 39.41
CA TYR A 102 14.95 13.29 38.67
C TYR A 102 14.35 14.29 39.64
N ILE A 103 14.64 15.57 39.41
CA ILE A 103 13.97 16.68 40.11
C ILE A 103 13.23 17.50 39.06
N ILE A 104 11.91 17.56 39.17
CA ILE A 104 11.03 18.27 38.25
C ILE A 104 10.52 19.52 38.98
N ILE A 105 10.83 20.69 38.46
CA ILE A 105 10.41 21.98 39.02
C ILE A 105 9.47 22.62 38.01
N ASN A 106 8.18 22.64 38.33
CA ASN A 106 7.15 23.27 37.50
C ASN A 106 7.22 24.80 37.61
N GLY A 107 6.34 25.51 36.91
CA GLY A 107 6.38 26.98 36.68
C GLY A 107 6.35 27.90 37.90
N ILE A 108 6.51 27.36 39.11
CA ILE A 108 6.71 28.09 40.37
C ILE A 108 8.02 28.88 40.38
N PHE A 109 9.08 28.39 39.72
CA PHE A 109 10.41 29.02 39.76
C PHE A 109 10.43 30.47 39.29
N SER A 110 9.73 30.77 38.18
CA SER A 110 9.66 32.13 37.63
C SER A 110 8.73 33.06 38.38
N LEU A 111 8.08 32.57 39.44
CA LEU A 111 7.23 33.36 40.34
C LEU A 111 7.91 33.60 41.70
N LEU A 112 9.16 33.14 41.88
CA LEU A 112 9.93 33.33 43.12
C LEU A 112 10.91 34.51 42.98
N PRO A 113 11.16 35.28 44.04
CA PRO A 113 12.26 36.26 44.11
C PRO A 113 13.65 35.63 43.89
N GLU A 114 14.63 36.43 43.47
CA GLU A 114 15.99 35.96 43.13
C GLU A 114 16.67 35.14 44.25
N SER A 115 16.58 35.59 45.50
CA SER A 115 17.15 34.89 46.65
C SER A 115 16.50 33.53 46.89
N GLU A 116 15.20 33.42 46.64
CA GLU A 116 14.43 32.17 46.79
C GLU A 116 14.71 31.20 45.64
N ARG A 117 14.87 31.72 44.40
CA ARG A 117 15.31 30.92 43.25
C ARG A 117 16.68 30.27 43.49
N ALA A 118 17.63 31.04 44.03
CA ALA A 118 18.96 30.54 44.36
C ALA A 118 18.92 29.49 45.48
N ALA A 119 18.07 29.68 46.50
CA ALA A 119 17.86 28.72 47.57
C ALA A 119 17.26 27.40 47.06
N LEU A 120 16.23 27.48 46.19
CA LEU A 120 15.59 26.33 45.57
C LEU A 120 16.55 25.51 44.70
N LEU A 121 17.36 26.17 43.87
CA LEU A 121 18.37 25.50 43.05
C LEU A 121 19.51 24.89 43.89
N SER A 122 19.92 25.55 44.96
CA SER A 122 20.91 25.02 45.90
C SER A 122 20.39 23.78 46.63
N PHE A 123 19.11 23.79 47.02
CA PHE A 123 18.41 22.62 47.55
C PHE A 123 18.36 21.50 46.52
N ALA A 124 17.92 21.79 45.28
CA ALA A 124 17.86 20.81 44.21
C ALA A 124 19.23 20.16 43.96
N LYS A 125 20.32 20.95 43.94
CA LYS A 125 21.69 20.43 43.78
C LYS A 125 22.10 19.49 44.91
N ARG A 126 21.80 19.87 46.16
CA ARG A 126 22.14 19.06 47.34
C ARG A 126 21.44 17.71 47.33
N CYS A 127 20.22 17.66 46.80
CA CYS A 127 19.39 16.47 46.72
C CYS A 127 19.52 15.71 45.38
N LEU A 128 20.37 16.16 44.45
CA LEU A 128 20.50 15.51 43.14
C LEU A 128 21.54 14.38 43.21
N ALA A 129 21.16 13.20 42.73
CA ALA A 129 22.09 12.08 42.59
C ALA A 129 23.22 12.43 41.59
N THR A 130 24.35 11.71 41.65
CA THR A 130 25.53 11.96 40.78
C THR A 130 25.20 11.92 39.28
N ARG A 131 24.20 11.13 38.87
CA ARG A 131 23.69 11.05 37.48
C ARG A 131 22.29 11.64 37.33
N GLY A 132 21.86 12.43 38.29
CA GLY A 132 20.52 12.99 38.33
C GLY A 132 20.32 14.10 37.29
N VAL A 133 19.07 14.29 36.89
CA VAL A 133 18.65 15.32 35.94
C VAL A 133 17.61 16.23 36.60
N VAL A 134 17.81 17.54 36.52
CA VAL A 134 16.78 18.51 36.89
C VAL A 134 16.05 18.95 35.62
N ALA A 135 14.73 18.85 35.61
CA ALA A 135 13.88 19.50 34.62
C ALA A 135 13.27 20.75 35.29
N LEU A 136 13.53 21.93 34.75
CA LEU A 136 13.09 23.20 35.32
C LEU A 136 12.31 24.05 34.30
N ARG A 137 11.05 24.35 34.60
CA ARG A 137 10.18 25.21 33.79
C ARG A 137 10.33 26.67 34.22
N TRP A 138 10.62 27.56 33.27
CA TRP A 138 10.86 28.98 33.54
C TRP A 138 10.49 29.89 32.35
N ASN A 139 10.13 31.12 32.67
CA ASN A 139 9.76 32.17 31.73
C ASN A 139 11.01 32.82 31.13
N CYS A 140 11.09 32.87 29.80
CA CYS A 140 12.26 33.38 29.08
C CYS A 140 11.93 34.60 28.20
N LEU A 141 12.95 35.43 27.99
CA LEU A 141 12.91 36.54 27.05
C LEU A 141 13.27 36.08 25.61
N PRO A 142 12.65 36.66 24.57
CA PRO A 142 11.82 37.88 24.62
C PRO A 142 10.31 37.66 24.83
N GLY A 143 9.79 36.45 24.64
CA GLY A 143 8.34 36.23 24.51
C GLY A 143 7.53 36.52 25.77
N SER A 144 8.12 36.38 26.96
CA SER A 144 7.45 36.72 28.22
C SER A 144 7.24 38.21 28.44
N ARG A 145 7.83 39.09 27.61
CA ARG A 145 7.68 40.54 27.73
C ARG A 145 6.24 41.02 27.48
N ASP A 146 5.46 40.27 26.71
CA ASP A 146 4.05 40.59 26.43
C ASP A 146 3.20 40.61 27.72
N ALA A 147 3.59 39.86 28.76
CA ALA A 147 2.93 39.88 30.08
C ALA A 147 3.20 41.16 30.88
N LYS A 148 4.31 41.86 30.60
CA LYS A 148 4.70 43.04 31.36
C LYS A 148 3.76 44.22 31.10
N THR A 149 3.32 44.39 29.86
CA THR A 149 2.32 45.41 29.49
C THR A 149 1.03 45.25 30.28
N LEU A 150 0.59 44.01 30.48
CA LEU A 150 -0.61 43.70 31.25
C LEU A 150 -0.41 43.95 32.75
N GLN A 151 0.76 43.56 33.29
CA GLN A 151 1.13 43.84 34.67
C GLN A 151 1.19 45.35 34.97
N ASP A 152 1.76 46.14 34.07
CA ASP A 152 1.86 47.59 34.24
C ASP A 152 0.46 48.24 34.23
N ALA A 153 -0.45 47.73 33.40
CA ALA A 153 -1.85 48.17 33.36
C ALA A 153 -2.61 47.81 34.65
N ILE A 154 -2.41 46.59 35.16
CA ILE A 154 -2.99 46.13 36.43
C ILE A 154 -2.45 46.95 37.59
N ALA A 155 -1.12 47.11 37.69
CA ALA A 155 -0.47 47.86 38.75
C ALA A 155 -0.92 49.34 38.79
N LEU A 156 -1.15 49.95 37.62
CA LEU A 156 -1.70 51.30 37.52
C LEU A 156 -3.12 51.38 38.11
N HIS A 157 -3.97 50.39 37.83
CA HIS A 157 -5.36 50.38 38.29
C HIS A 157 -5.49 49.98 39.77
N SER A 158 -4.59 49.13 40.27
CA SER A 158 -4.58 48.66 41.65
C SER A 158 -3.79 49.55 42.62
N ALA A 159 -3.20 50.66 42.16
CA ALA A 159 -2.29 51.49 42.95
C ALA A 159 -2.90 52.10 44.24
N GLU A 160 -4.22 52.32 44.28
CA GLU A 160 -4.93 52.90 45.43
C GLU A 160 -5.59 51.84 46.34
N ALA A 161 -5.41 50.54 46.04
CA ALA A 161 -5.95 49.48 46.86
C ALA A 161 -5.25 49.43 48.23
N THR A 162 -6.04 49.26 49.30
CA THR A 162 -5.57 49.33 50.69
C THR A 162 -5.30 47.97 51.33
N ASP A 163 -5.74 46.89 50.70
CA ASP A 163 -5.55 45.50 51.11
C ASP A 163 -5.52 44.56 49.88
N GLU A 164 -5.20 43.28 50.08
CA GLU A 164 -5.08 42.29 49.01
C GLU A 164 -6.41 42.00 48.29
N GLU A 165 -7.53 42.03 49.00
CA GLU A 165 -8.87 41.78 48.43
C GLU A 165 -9.29 42.91 47.47
N ALA A 166 -9.05 44.16 47.86
CA ALA A 166 -9.24 45.33 47.01
C ALA A 166 -8.27 45.33 45.83
N THR A 167 -7.04 44.86 46.04
CA THR A 167 -6.02 44.75 44.98
C THR A 167 -6.47 43.74 43.92
N LEU A 168 -6.92 42.55 44.34
CA LEU A 168 -7.44 41.50 43.46
C LEU A 168 -8.67 41.98 42.69
N SER A 169 -9.67 42.56 43.38
CA SER A 169 -10.88 43.09 42.73
C SER A 169 -10.57 44.16 41.70
N SER A 170 -9.66 45.09 42.01
CA SER A 170 -9.20 46.13 41.07
C SER A 170 -8.47 45.50 39.87
N ALA A 171 -7.52 44.61 40.12
CA ALA A 171 -6.78 43.92 39.08
C ALA A 171 -7.69 43.13 38.12
N ARG A 172 -8.71 42.43 38.64
CA ARG A 172 -9.74 41.75 37.84
C ARG A 172 -10.61 42.72 37.04
N ALA A 173 -10.99 43.86 37.61
CA ALA A 173 -11.74 44.89 36.89
C ALA A 173 -10.95 45.46 35.70
N MET A 174 -9.63 45.60 35.84
CA MET A 174 -8.76 46.03 34.76
C MET A 174 -8.71 45.02 33.60
N LEU A 175 -8.73 43.71 33.89
CA LEU A 175 -8.84 42.67 32.86
C LEU A 175 -10.15 42.81 32.06
N VAL A 176 -11.28 42.97 32.75
CA VAL A 176 -12.60 43.16 32.12
C VAL A 176 -12.60 44.41 31.25
N TYR A 177 -11.98 45.50 31.71
CA TYR A 177 -11.84 46.73 30.92
C TYR A 177 -11.03 46.49 29.63
N LEU A 178 -9.90 45.77 29.71
CA LEU A 178 -9.06 45.47 28.56
C LEU A 178 -9.75 44.51 27.56
N GLU A 179 -10.57 43.58 28.04
CA GLU A 179 -11.38 42.70 27.19
C GLU A 179 -12.46 43.48 26.42
N LEU A 180 -13.20 44.35 27.12
CA LEU A 180 -14.27 45.15 26.54
C LEU A 180 -13.76 46.21 25.55
N THR A 181 -12.54 46.70 25.73
CA THR A 181 -11.92 47.70 24.84
C THR A 181 -11.21 47.08 23.62
N GLY A 182 -11.09 45.75 23.57
CA GLY A 182 -10.79 44.99 22.35
C GLY A 182 -9.35 45.08 21.86
N GLN A 183 -8.38 44.59 22.62
CA GLN A 183 -7.00 44.44 22.14
C GLN A 183 -6.89 43.38 21.02
N LYS A 184 -6.19 43.73 19.93
CA LYS A 184 -5.91 42.82 18.79
C LYS A 184 -4.44 42.38 18.82
N GLY A 185 -4.16 41.09 18.58
CA GLY A 185 -2.80 40.56 18.46
C GLY A 185 -2.34 39.75 19.68
N ARG A 186 -1.03 39.74 19.96
CA ARG A 186 -0.38 38.87 20.97
C ARG A 186 -0.82 39.16 22.41
N GLU A 187 -1.09 40.42 22.72
CA GLU A 187 -1.56 40.88 24.04
C GLU A 187 -2.90 40.25 24.43
N ASN A 188 -3.75 39.92 23.44
CA ASN A 188 -5.02 39.23 23.67
C ASN A 188 -4.83 37.80 24.20
N ALA A 189 -3.76 37.08 23.79
CA ALA A 189 -3.51 35.73 24.30
C ALA A 189 -3.09 35.75 25.78
N VAL A 190 -2.29 36.75 26.17
CA VAL A 190 -1.86 36.97 27.57
C VAL A 190 -3.04 37.43 28.42
N LEU A 191 -3.87 38.34 27.90
CA LEU A 191 -5.09 38.81 28.55
C LEU A 191 -6.06 37.64 28.83
N ASN A 192 -6.35 36.82 27.83
CA ASN A 192 -7.20 35.64 27.99
C ASN A 192 -6.64 34.65 29.04
N ALA A 193 -5.31 34.46 29.07
CA ALA A 193 -4.67 33.61 30.08
C ALA A 193 -4.80 34.20 31.49
N ALA A 194 -4.65 35.51 31.64
CA ALA A 194 -4.81 36.20 32.92
C ALA A 194 -6.27 36.17 33.41
N THR A 195 -7.24 36.34 32.52
CA THR A 195 -8.68 36.23 32.87
C THR A 195 -9.02 34.83 33.36
N GLY A 196 -8.47 33.79 32.72
CA GLY A 196 -8.73 32.40 33.09
C GLY A 196 -7.95 31.85 34.30
N ALA A 197 -6.95 32.57 34.81
CA ALA A 197 -6.13 32.13 35.95
C ALA A 197 -6.92 32.12 37.27
N ALA A 198 -6.61 31.20 38.18
CA ALA A 198 -7.15 31.22 39.55
C ALA A 198 -6.60 32.43 40.34
N ASP A 199 -7.31 32.89 41.37
CA ASP A 199 -6.96 34.14 42.07
C ASP A 199 -5.53 34.15 42.63
N ASN A 200 -5.08 33.05 43.24
CA ASN A 200 -3.70 32.96 43.76
C ASN A 200 -2.64 33.00 42.65
N GLU A 201 -2.84 32.24 41.56
CA GLU A 201 -1.94 32.28 40.40
C GLU A 201 -1.93 33.68 39.78
N PHE A 202 -3.11 34.28 39.64
CA PHE A 202 -3.28 35.61 39.07
C PHE A 202 -2.55 36.67 39.89
N MET A 203 -2.70 36.64 41.22
CA MET A 203 -2.01 37.56 42.12
C MET A 203 -0.48 37.43 42.02
N LEU A 204 0.04 36.20 42.10
CA LEU A 204 1.48 35.95 41.99
C LEU A 204 2.05 36.36 40.62
N ARG A 205 1.33 36.02 39.54
CA ARG A 205 1.81 36.16 38.16
C ARG A 205 1.61 37.54 37.57
N TYR A 206 0.54 38.25 37.93
CA TYR A 206 0.16 39.50 37.28
C TYR A 206 0.09 40.73 38.21
N VAL A 207 0.04 40.53 39.54
CA VAL A 207 -0.12 41.62 40.51
C VAL A 207 1.17 41.88 41.28
N HIS A 208 1.76 40.86 41.90
CA HIS A 208 2.96 41.03 42.73
C HIS A 208 4.27 41.22 41.93
N ASN A 209 4.18 41.23 40.59
CA ASN A 209 5.30 41.48 39.68
C ASN A 209 6.50 40.53 39.88
N PHE A 210 6.25 39.29 40.34
CA PHE A 210 7.31 38.28 40.54
C PHE A 210 7.71 37.52 39.26
N ASN A 211 7.15 37.90 38.10
CA ASN A 211 7.40 37.26 36.82
C ASN A 211 8.72 37.72 36.16
N ASP A 212 9.85 37.45 36.81
CA ASP A 212 11.18 37.81 36.31
C ASP A 212 11.61 36.89 35.16
N ALA A 213 11.23 37.26 33.93
CA ALA A 213 11.77 36.62 32.74
C ALA A 213 13.20 37.09 32.45
N VAL A 214 14.09 36.15 32.17
CA VAL A 214 15.51 36.42 31.85
C VAL A 214 15.88 35.89 30.46
N TYR A 215 17.01 36.36 29.91
CA TYR A 215 17.59 35.75 28.72
C TYR A 215 18.26 34.41 29.09
N LEU A 216 18.29 33.47 28.15
CA LEU A 216 18.94 32.15 28.31
C LEU A 216 20.42 32.26 28.70
N VAL A 217 21.12 33.26 28.17
CA VAL A 217 22.54 33.49 28.48
C VAL A 217 22.74 33.91 29.95
N ASP A 218 21.85 34.77 30.48
CA ASP A 218 21.88 35.23 31.87
C ASP A 218 21.46 34.09 32.82
N PHE A 219 20.42 33.35 32.43
CA PHE A 219 19.99 32.16 33.15
C PHE A 219 21.10 31.12 33.24
N ASN A 220 21.81 30.83 32.15
CA ASN A 220 22.93 29.90 32.18
C ASN A 220 24.09 30.38 33.07
N GLN A 221 24.33 31.69 33.14
CA GLN A 221 25.33 32.24 34.06
C GLN A 221 24.96 31.93 35.51
N GLN A 222 23.71 32.19 35.92
CA GLN A 222 23.22 31.86 37.26
C GLN A 222 23.35 30.36 37.57
N LEU A 223 23.00 29.50 36.61
CA LEU A 223 23.15 28.05 36.74
C LEU A 223 24.61 27.64 36.97
N THR A 224 25.54 28.26 36.23
CA THR A 224 26.97 27.97 36.35
C THR A 224 27.51 28.37 37.73
N GLU A 225 27.09 29.53 38.25
CA GLU A 225 27.45 30.02 39.60
C GLU A 225 26.94 29.08 40.71
N LEU A 226 25.77 28.48 40.50
CA LEU A 226 25.20 27.47 41.39
C LEU A 226 25.77 26.05 41.13
N GLY A 227 26.62 25.89 40.12
CA GLY A 227 27.32 24.65 39.76
C GLY A 227 26.42 23.60 39.10
N PHE A 228 25.60 24.05 38.15
CA PHE A 228 24.91 23.23 37.16
C PHE A 228 25.49 23.45 35.75
N GLN A 229 25.23 22.51 34.85
CA GLN A 229 25.42 22.64 33.41
C GLN A 229 24.07 22.58 32.69
N TYR A 230 23.88 23.46 31.70
CA TYR A 230 22.71 23.45 30.83
C TYR A 230 22.80 22.35 29.77
N VAL A 231 21.83 21.43 29.77
CA VAL A 231 21.77 20.31 28.82
C VAL A 231 20.95 20.66 27.58
N GLY A 232 19.76 21.22 27.73
CA GLY A 232 18.84 21.43 26.61
C GLY A 232 17.40 21.63 27.09
N ASP A 233 16.42 21.31 26.24
CA ASP A 233 15.00 21.45 26.53
C ASP A 233 14.28 20.09 26.58
N VAL A 234 13.25 19.98 27.43
CA VAL A 234 12.34 18.81 27.52
C VAL A 234 11.59 18.57 26.20
N ASN A 235 11.47 19.57 25.33
CA ASN A 235 11.10 19.39 23.94
C ASN A 235 12.33 19.66 23.08
N ALA A 236 13.28 18.73 23.05
CA ALA A 236 14.59 18.85 22.39
C ALA A 236 14.46 19.29 20.91
N GLN A 237 13.41 18.83 20.23
CA GLN A 237 13.09 19.24 18.86
C GLN A 237 12.93 20.76 18.71
N SER A 238 12.43 21.45 19.74
CA SER A 238 12.23 22.91 19.71
C SER A 238 13.55 23.68 19.63
N GLU A 239 14.69 23.05 19.94
CA GLU A 239 16.03 23.64 19.80
C GLU A 239 16.60 23.49 18.38
N LEU A 240 15.93 22.73 17.51
CA LEU A 240 16.25 22.61 16.09
C LEU A 240 15.54 23.72 15.31
N ALA A 241 16.29 24.58 14.61
CA ALA A 241 15.70 25.65 13.81
C ALA A 241 14.74 25.13 12.72
N ALA A 242 15.03 23.96 12.14
CA ALA A 242 14.19 23.29 11.16
C ALA A 242 12.79 22.91 11.68
N TRP A 243 12.64 22.69 12.99
CA TRP A 243 11.34 22.41 13.61
C TRP A 243 10.36 23.59 13.49
N HIS A 244 10.89 24.81 13.39
CA HIS A 244 10.11 26.06 13.23
C HIS A 244 9.90 26.45 11.75
N GLY A 245 10.34 25.61 10.82
CA GLY A 245 10.19 25.79 9.37
C GLY A 245 11.46 26.26 8.66
N GLU A 246 11.48 26.03 7.35
CA GLU A 246 12.63 26.25 6.47
C GLU A 246 13.20 27.67 6.54
N LYS A 247 12.32 28.68 6.55
CA LYS A 247 12.73 30.10 6.66
C LYS A 247 13.50 30.40 7.94
N VAL A 248 13.08 29.80 9.07
CA VAL A 248 13.78 29.98 10.34
C VAL A 248 15.12 29.25 10.28
N ALA A 249 15.16 28.03 9.74
CA ALA A 249 16.39 27.27 9.58
C ALA A 249 17.45 27.99 8.74
N GLU A 250 17.08 28.56 7.59
CA GLU A 250 17.98 29.31 6.71
C GLU A 250 18.53 30.58 7.39
N ALA A 251 17.64 31.40 7.95
CA ALA A 251 18.02 32.64 8.61
C ALA A 251 18.91 32.39 9.83
N HIS A 252 18.59 31.34 10.60
CA HIS A 252 19.38 30.90 11.74
C HIS A 252 20.76 30.42 11.29
N GLY A 253 20.82 29.53 10.31
CA GLY A 253 22.07 28.98 9.76
C GLY A 253 23.05 30.04 9.24
N ALA A 254 22.55 31.18 8.76
CA ALA A 254 23.40 32.27 8.25
C ALA A 254 24.10 33.08 9.36
N ILE A 255 23.50 33.20 10.56
CA ILE A 255 23.95 34.15 11.60
C ILE A 255 24.67 33.43 12.76
N ILE A 256 24.46 32.12 12.91
CA ILE A 256 24.93 31.32 14.05
C ILE A 256 26.38 30.78 13.99
N PRO A 257 27.00 30.49 12.83
CA PRO A 257 28.32 29.85 12.80
C PRO A 257 29.35 30.54 13.72
N GLY A 258 29.99 29.76 14.59
CA GLY A 258 31.02 30.23 15.54
C GLY A 258 30.52 30.85 16.84
N LYS A 259 29.20 30.89 17.11
CA LYS A 259 28.62 31.55 18.30
C LYS A 259 28.42 30.64 19.52
N GLY A 260 28.61 29.33 19.39
CA GLY A 260 28.38 28.34 20.45
C GLY A 260 26.89 28.11 20.80
N LYS A 261 26.60 27.05 21.56
CA LYS A 261 25.24 26.59 21.88
C LYS A 261 24.32 27.67 22.46
N LEU A 262 24.71 28.29 23.57
CA LEU A 262 23.82 29.17 24.33
C LEU A 262 23.38 30.39 23.53
N LEU A 263 24.34 31.04 22.84
CA LEU A 263 24.04 32.19 22.02
C LEU A 263 23.20 31.76 20.81
N SER A 264 23.52 30.62 20.18
CA SER A 264 22.67 30.02 19.13
C SER A 264 21.23 29.86 19.58
N GLN A 265 20.99 29.24 20.73
CA GLN A 265 19.65 29.03 21.25
C GLN A 265 18.95 30.34 21.65
N GLN A 266 19.68 31.33 22.17
CA GLN A 266 19.12 32.66 22.45
C GLN A 266 18.65 33.39 21.18
N TYR A 267 19.41 33.31 20.08
CA TYR A 267 18.97 33.85 18.78
C TYR A 267 17.72 33.13 18.26
N LEU A 268 17.62 31.81 18.49
CA LEU A 268 16.44 31.05 18.12
C LEU A 268 15.23 31.52 18.93
N ASP A 269 15.40 31.81 20.23
CA ASP A 269 14.34 32.36 21.09
C ASP A 269 13.82 33.70 20.56
N PHE A 270 14.69 34.55 20.01
CA PHE A 270 14.26 35.76 19.32
C PHE A 270 13.48 35.46 18.03
N ALA A 271 13.98 34.54 17.20
CA ALA A 271 13.35 34.19 15.94
C ALA A 271 11.92 33.64 16.12
N VAL A 272 11.68 32.90 17.19
CA VAL A 272 10.41 32.22 17.46
C VAL A 272 9.57 32.90 18.55
N ASN A 273 10.06 34.02 19.10
CA ASN A 273 9.48 34.75 20.21
C ASN A 273 9.15 33.83 21.41
N ARG A 274 10.14 33.02 21.84
CA ARG A 274 9.95 32.03 22.91
C ARG A 274 9.64 32.73 24.23
N ALA A 275 8.53 32.34 24.85
CA ALA A 275 8.08 32.91 26.13
C ALA A 275 8.44 32.04 27.33
N GLU A 276 8.66 30.75 27.13
CA GLU A 276 8.91 29.78 28.19
C GLU A 276 9.85 28.69 27.70
N ARG A 277 10.69 28.18 28.61
CA ARG A 277 11.53 27.00 28.42
C ARG A 277 11.28 26.00 29.54
N PHE A 278 11.50 24.72 29.24
CA PHE A 278 11.55 23.65 30.23
C PHE A 278 12.89 22.97 30.08
N SER A 279 13.87 23.46 30.84
CA SER A 279 15.27 23.16 30.62
C SER A 279 15.73 21.95 31.44
N LEU A 280 16.59 21.14 30.83
CA LEU A 280 17.26 20.01 31.45
C LEU A 280 18.64 20.44 31.96
N LEU A 281 18.97 20.09 33.20
CA LEU A 281 20.20 20.47 33.89
C LEU A 281 20.85 19.26 34.55
N ILE A 282 22.17 19.29 34.68
CA ILE A 282 22.98 18.28 35.39
C ILE A 282 24.01 18.96 36.31
N PRO A 283 24.61 18.25 37.28
CA PRO A 283 25.70 18.77 38.10
C PRO A 283 26.90 19.24 37.26
N ALA A 284 27.55 20.34 37.64
CA ALA A 284 28.70 20.86 36.90
C ALA A 284 29.98 20.02 36.99
N ASP A 285 30.07 19.13 37.98
CA ASP A 285 31.13 18.14 38.17
C ASP A 285 30.86 16.82 37.43
N SER A 286 29.77 16.74 36.64
CA SER A 286 29.50 15.59 35.79
C SER A 286 30.55 15.45 34.68
N GLU A 287 31.14 14.26 34.53
CA GLU A 287 32.14 13.95 33.49
C GLU A 287 31.53 13.73 32.08
N VAL A 288 30.31 14.21 31.83
CA VAL A 288 29.58 14.02 30.56
C VAL A 288 29.95 15.10 29.54
N THR A 289 30.34 14.69 28.33
CA THR A 289 30.52 15.62 27.21
C THR A 289 29.17 15.89 26.54
N LEU A 290 28.63 17.09 26.75
CA LEU A 290 27.35 17.51 26.20
C LEU A 290 27.45 17.87 24.71
N SER A 291 26.45 17.46 23.94
CA SER A 291 26.31 17.93 22.57
C SER A 291 25.68 19.33 22.48
N GLU A 292 26.06 20.09 21.47
CA GLU A 292 25.52 21.45 21.23
C GLU A 292 24.06 21.42 20.78
N LEU A 293 23.66 20.39 20.03
CA LEU A 293 22.31 20.16 19.54
C LEU A 293 21.92 18.69 19.80
N PRO A 294 20.62 18.36 19.78
CA PRO A 294 20.18 16.96 19.73
C PRO A 294 20.92 16.24 18.59
N THR A 295 21.65 15.17 18.89
CA THR A 295 22.60 14.56 17.93
C THR A 295 21.93 13.65 16.91
N ALA A 296 22.54 13.51 15.73
CA ALA A 296 22.24 12.45 14.77
C ALA A 296 22.32 11.03 15.37
N GLY A 297 23.25 10.81 16.32
CA GLY A 297 23.34 9.55 17.07
C GLY A 297 22.19 9.32 18.06
N ALA A 298 21.49 10.38 18.48
CA ALA A 298 20.45 10.34 19.49
C ALA A 298 19.31 9.39 19.12
N VAL A 299 18.86 9.42 17.86
CA VAL A 299 17.71 8.63 17.40
C VAL A 299 17.90 7.13 17.61
N LYS A 300 19.16 6.66 17.66
CA LYS A 300 19.52 5.26 17.91
C LYS A 300 19.33 4.85 19.37
N ALA A 301 19.48 5.79 20.30
CA ALA A 301 19.32 5.57 21.73
C ALA A 301 17.85 5.64 22.18
N LEU A 302 16.96 6.16 21.32
CA LEU A 302 15.54 6.30 21.61
C LEU A 302 14.77 5.00 21.33
N GLN A 303 13.75 4.75 22.14
CA GLN A 303 12.63 3.90 21.76
C GLN A 303 11.52 4.76 21.19
N TRP A 304 10.89 4.28 20.12
CA TRP A 304 9.92 5.02 19.32
C TRP A 304 8.53 4.38 19.43
N ALA A 305 7.51 5.21 19.64
CA ALA A 305 6.12 4.76 19.66
C ALA A 305 5.20 5.80 19.03
N GLY A 306 4.04 5.34 18.55
CA GLY A 306 2.96 6.22 18.13
C GLY A 306 1.79 5.46 17.54
N CYS A 307 0.57 5.95 17.79
CA CYS A 307 -0.65 5.40 17.21
C CYS A 307 -0.91 6.04 15.84
N PHE A 308 -0.33 5.45 14.79
CA PHE A 308 -0.51 5.89 13.40
C PHE A 308 -1.16 4.80 12.56
N LYS A 309 -2.06 5.20 11.66
CA LYS A 309 -2.69 4.32 10.67
C LYS A 309 -2.61 4.94 9.29
N ARG A 310 -2.46 4.13 8.24
CA ARG A 310 -2.51 4.64 6.86
C ARG A 310 -3.85 5.33 6.59
N PHE A 311 -3.79 6.47 5.92
CA PHE A 311 -4.97 7.10 5.36
C PHE A 311 -5.51 6.22 4.23
N ILE A 312 -6.80 5.90 4.31
CA ILE A 312 -7.53 5.17 3.28
C ILE A 312 -8.64 6.10 2.79
N SER A 313 -8.70 6.34 1.47
CA SER A 313 -9.74 7.18 0.86
C SER A 313 -11.12 6.53 0.96
N GLU A 314 -12.18 7.29 0.63
CA GLU A 314 -13.54 6.73 0.50
C GLU A 314 -13.63 5.63 -0.56
N SER A 315 -12.78 5.68 -1.60
CA SER A 315 -12.66 4.64 -2.63
C SER A 315 -11.90 3.39 -2.17
N GLY A 316 -11.30 3.39 -0.97
CA GLY A 316 -10.51 2.29 -0.43
C GLY A 316 -9.01 2.32 -0.76
N ASP A 317 -8.55 3.38 -1.45
CA ASP A 317 -7.16 3.53 -1.86
C ASP A 317 -6.27 3.95 -0.69
N ILE A 318 -5.11 3.32 -0.57
CA ILE A 318 -4.13 3.61 0.49
C ILE A 318 -3.25 4.77 0.04
N ALA A 319 -3.28 5.89 0.76
CA ALA A 319 -2.47 7.06 0.43
C ALA A 319 -1.09 7.02 1.09
N ASN A 320 -0.18 7.84 0.54
CA ASN A 320 1.12 8.18 1.12
C ASN A 320 0.99 9.13 2.33
N ALA A 321 0.12 8.77 3.28
CA ALA A 321 -0.13 9.55 4.48
C ALA A 321 -0.58 8.68 5.65
N HIS A 322 -0.36 9.19 6.87
CA HIS A 322 -0.80 8.57 8.12
C HIS A 322 -1.73 9.49 8.90
N VAL A 323 -2.70 8.91 9.57
CA VAL A 323 -3.59 9.59 10.51
C VAL A 323 -3.22 9.18 11.93
N ASN A 324 -3.08 10.16 12.83
CA ASN A 324 -2.88 9.89 14.26
C ASN A 324 -4.22 9.76 15.01
N ARG A 325 -4.18 9.44 16.31
CA ARG A 325 -5.38 9.32 17.17
C ARG A 325 -6.25 10.59 17.19
N ALA A 326 -5.66 11.78 17.01
CA ALA A 326 -6.37 13.05 16.97
C ALA A 326 -7.01 13.37 15.60
N GLY A 327 -6.91 12.46 14.62
CA GLY A 327 -7.44 12.66 13.27
C GLY A 327 -6.56 13.53 12.37
N GLN A 328 -5.34 13.87 12.79
CA GLN A 328 -4.42 14.68 11.98
C GLN A 328 -3.70 13.81 10.96
N CYS A 329 -3.67 14.30 9.72
CA CYS A 329 -3.06 13.62 8.58
C CYS A 329 -1.62 14.13 8.33
N TYR A 330 -0.70 13.20 8.11
CA TYR A 330 0.72 13.44 7.88
C TYR A 330 1.15 12.80 6.55
N PRO A 331 1.16 13.56 5.44
CA PRO A 331 1.66 13.06 4.16
C PRO A 331 3.18 12.91 4.17
N SER A 332 3.71 11.98 3.37
CA SER A 332 5.13 11.79 3.16
C SER A 332 5.39 11.08 1.84
N GLU A 333 6.25 11.63 0.99
CA GLU A 333 6.71 10.95 -0.23
C GLU A 333 7.90 10.03 0.04
N ASP A 334 8.50 10.08 1.24
CA ASP A 334 9.57 9.16 1.64
C ASP A 334 8.97 7.79 2.04
N PRO A 335 9.22 6.71 1.27
CA PRO A 335 8.68 5.38 1.56
C PRO A 335 9.17 4.79 2.88
N LEU A 336 10.36 5.20 3.33
CA LEU A 336 10.96 4.70 4.57
C LEU A 336 10.33 5.36 5.79
N ILE A 337 10.10 6.68 5.77
CA ILE A 337 9.31 7.36 6.80
C ILE A 337 7.94 6.72 6.93
N LEU A 338 7.28 6.47 5.79
CA LEU A 338 5.99 5.81 5.78
C LEU A 338 6.04 4.40 6.39
N SER A 339 7.08 3.61 6.08
CA SER A 339 7.28 2.26 6.62
C SER A 339 7.60 2.26 8.12
N ILE A 340 8.36 3.26 8.60
CA ILE A 340 8.64 3.45 10.03
C ILE A 340 7.34 3.75 10.78
N MET A 341 6.50 4.64 10.23
CA MET A 341 5.20 4.97 10.83
C MET A 341 4.24 3.78 10.82
N ASP A 342 4.27 2.96 9.77
CA ASP A 342 3.52 1.71 9.71
C ASP A 342 3.93 0.75 10.84
N VAL A 343 5.24 0.51 11.05
CA VAL A 343 5.70 -0.46 12.08
C VAL A 343 5.46 0.03 13.51
N ILE A 344 5.66 1.31 13.82
CA ILE A 344 5.37 1.82 15.19
C ILE A 344 3.87 1.81 15.47
N GLY A 345 3.02 2.03 14.46
CA GLY A 345 1.57 1.89 14.57
C GLY A 345 1.13 0.45 14.80
N ASP A 346 1.79 -0.52 14.15
CA ASP A 346 1.54 -1.94 14.35
C ASP A 346 2.00 -2.43 15.74
N ALA A 347 3.04 -1.83 16.31
CA ALA A 347 3.55 -2.13 17.65
C ALA A 347 2.76 -1.45 18.77
N TRP A 348 2.00 -0.39 18.48
CA TRP A 348 1.24 0.38 19.49
C TRP A 348 0.41 -0.54 20.41
N PRO A 349 0.46 -0.36 21.75
CA PRO A 349 1.07 0.75 22.49
C PRO A 349 2.55 0.59 22.90
N PHE A 350 3.24 -0.44 22.41
CA PHE A 350 4.64 -0.71 22.74
C PHE A 350 5.57 0.27 22.02
N SER A 351 6.77 0.44 22.57
CA SER A 351 7.86 1.14 21.90
C SER A 351 8.81 0.17 21.19
N LEU A 352 9.42 0.62 20.09
CA LEU A 352 10.42 -0.12 19.32
C LEU A 352 11.79 0.54 19.38
N SER A 353 12.84 -0.29 19.44
CA SER A 353 14.22 0.15 19.35
C SER A 353 14.61 0.50 17.92
N PHE A 354 15.72 1.23 17.76
CA PHE A 354 16.33 1.47 16.45
C PHE A 354 16.58 0.17 15.66
N GLU A 355 17.15 -0.86 16.29
CA GLU A 355 17.44 -2.12 15.60
C GLU A 355 16.16 -2.87 15.19
N GLN A 356 15.10 -2.85 16.01
CA GLN A 356 13.81 -3.41 15.62
C GLN A 356 13.21 -2.65 14.43
N ILE A 357 13.34 -1.32 14.38
CA ILE A 357 12.86 -0.52 13.24
C ILE A 357 13.67 -0.85 11.98
N VAL A 358 14.99 -0.93 12.08
CA VAL A 358 15.87 -1.31 10.95
C VAL A 358 15.45 -2.67 10.39
N GLN A 359 15.29 -3.68 11.24
CA GLN A 359 14.88 -5.02 10.83
C GLN A 359 13.50 -5.01 10.17
N ASN A 360 12.50 -4.36 10.76
CA ASN A 360 11.12 -4.37 10.26
C ASN A 360 10.86 -3.49 9.04
N THR A 361 11.79 -2.61 8.68
CA THR A 361 11.69 -1.74 7.49
C THR A 361 12.57 -2.20 6.33
N LEU A 362 13.44 -3.20 6.54
CA LEU A 362 14.35 -3.72 5.52
C LEU A 362 13.59 -4.25 4.31
N LEU A 363 14.01 -3.87 3.11
CA LEU A 363 13.54 -4.49 1.87
C LEU A 363 14.53 -5.60 1.50
N PRO A 364 14.15 -6.89 1.56
CA PRO A 364 15.05 -8.00 1.21
C PRO A 364 15.70 -7.89 -0.18
N GLU A 365 15.00 -7.26 -1.12
CA GLU A 365 15.39 -7.00 -2.50
C GLU A 365 16.31 -5.78 -2.68
N ASP A 366 16.40 -4.89 -1.69
CA ASP A 366 17.27 -3.71 -1.67
C ASP A 366 17.90 -3.52 -0.27
N PRO A 367 18.85 -4.38 0.14
CA PRO A 367 19.42 -4.33 1.48
C PRO A 367 20.48 -3.23 1.68
N ASP A 368 20.97 -2.62 0.60
CA ASP A 368 22.17 -1.80 0.63
C ASP A 368 21.94 -0.46 1.35
N SER A 369 22.85 -0.13 2.28
CA SER A 369 22.83 1.07 3.12
C SER A 369 21.52 1.32 3.88
N HIS A 370 20.72 0.27 4.12
CA HIS A 370 19.39 0.39 4.73
C HIS A 370 19.45 1.01 6.13
N ARG A 371 20.45 0.61 6.94
CA ARG A 371 20.60 1.11 8.31
C ARG A 371 20.87 2.62 8.36
N GLU A 372 21.69 3.13 7.45
CA GLU A 372 21.98 4.55 7.31
C GLU A 372 20.75 5.33 6.81
N LYS A 373 20.01 4.77 5.84
CA LYS A 373 18.74 5.33 5.36
C LYS A 373 17.72 5.44 6.51
N VAL A 374 17.58 4.40 7.35
CA VAL A 374 16.67 4.40 8.51
C VAL A 374 17.06 5.47 9.52
N GLN A 375 18.36 5.62 9.79
CA GLN A 375 18.84 6.68 10.68
C GLN A 375 18.42 8.07 10.15
N ALA A 376 18.66 8.37 8.87
CA ALA A 376 18.29 9.65 8.28
C ALA A 376 16.76 9.91 8.29
N ALA A 377 15.96 8.87 8.03
CA ALA A 377 14.51 8.95 8.12
C ALA A 377 14.02 9.22 9.55
N LEU A 378 14.64 8.59 10.56
CA LEU A 378 14.34 8.86 11.97
C LEU A 378 14.79 10.26 12.41
N GLU A 379 15.93 10.75 11.95
CA GLU A 379 16.37 12.13 12.20
C GLU A 379 15.36 13.14 11.63
N THR A 380 14.85 12.87 10.42
CA THR A 380 13.79 13.68 9.79
C THR A 380 12.48 13.63 10.58
N LEU A 381 12.06 12.43 11.02
CA LEU A 381 10.88 12.26 11.87
C LEU A 381 11.03 12.96 13.22
N PHE A 382 12.21 12.88 13.85
CA PHE A 382 12.51 13.54 15.11
C PHE A 382 12.44 15.05 14.96
N ALA A 383 13.04 15.62 13.91
CA ALA A 383 13.05 17.06 13.67
C ALA A 383 11.66 17.61 13.26
N GLY A 384 10.77 16.75 12.76
CA GLY A 384 9.44 17.13 12.29
C GLY A 384 8.43 17.39 13.43
N ARG A 385 7.46 18.28 13.17
CA ARG A 385 6.34 18.52 14.09
C ARG A 385 5.20 17.54 13.84
N ARG A 386 5.28 16.34 14.46
CA ARG A 386 4.24 15.31 14.38
C ARG A 386 3.66 15.02 15.77
N GLU A 387 2.42 15.43 16.01
CA GLU A 387 1.72 15.08 17.26
C GLU A 387 1.42 13.57 17.28
N GLY A 388 1.60 12.93 18.45
CA GLY A 388 1.41 11.48 18.63
C GLY A 388 2.67 10.63 18.48
N LEU A 389 3.81 11.24 18.14
CA LEU A 389 5.12 10.57 18.21
C LEU A 389 5.69 10.68 19.63
N LEU A 390 6.03 9.54 20.21
CA LEU A 390 6.44 9.40 21.61
C LEU A 390 7.81 8.73 21.70
N PHE A 391 8.59 9.14 22.71
CA PHE A 391 9.97 8.70 22.90
C PHE A 391 10.19 8.24 24.34
N SER A 392 10.97 7.18 24.51
CA SER A 392 11.42 6.71 25.82
C SER A 392 12.90 6.37 25.80
N TYR A 393 13.58 6.58 26.93
CA TYR A 393 14.92 6.04 27.16
C TYR A 393 14.80 4.59 27.66
N GLY A 394 15.10 3.64 26.77
CA GLY A 394 14.82 2.23 27.01
C GLY A 394 13.32 1.89 26.92
N PRO A 395 12.98 0.58 27.01
CA PRO A 395 11.61 0.09 26.76
C PRO A 395 10.57 0.80 27.65
N CYS A 396 9.42 1.16 27.06
CA CYS A 396 8.37 1.86 27.82
C CYS A 396 7.64 0.92 28.81
N ALA A 397 6.76 1.49 29.63
CA ALA A 397 6.01 0.74 30.66
C ALA A 397 5.17 -0.42 30.09
N TYR A 398 4.67 -0.31 28.85
CA TYR A 398 3.95 -1.41 28.18
C TYR A 398 4.86 -2.60 27.88
N ASN A 399 6.10 -2.36 27.46
CA ASN A 399 7.07 -3.41 27.13
C ASN A 399 7.45 -4.26 28.35
N LEU A 400 7.28 -3.74 29.56
CA LEU A 400 7.72 -4.37 30.81
C LEU A 400 6.58 -5.01 31.61
N GLN A 401 5.36 -5.02 31.06
CA GLN A 401 4.22 -5.68 31.67
C GLN A 401 4.37 -7.22 31.64
N ASN A 402 4.12 -7.87 32.77
CA ASN A 402 4.28 -9.32 32.92
C ASN A 402 2.95 -10.08 33.05
N SER A 403 1.81 -9.39 32.99
CA SER A 403 0.50 -10.05 33.10
C SER A 403 0.27 -11.05 31.97
N ALA A 404 -0.24 -12.24 32.30
CA ALA A 404 -0.54 -13.31 31.35
C ALA A 404 -1.82 -13.07 30.53
N THR A 405 -2.64 -12.10 30.94
CA THR A 405 -3.89 -11.67 30.28
C THR A 405 -3.89 -10.15 30.09
N LEU A 406 -4.64 -9.67 29.10
CA LEU A 406 -4.86 -8.23 28.97
C LEU A 406 -5.73 -7.73 30.11
N MET A 407 -5.38 -6.56 30.63
CA MET A 407 -6.08 -5.89 31.72
C MET A 407 -6.23 -4.41 31.40
N PRO A 408 -7.20 -3.70 32.00
CA PRO A 408 -7.20 -2.25 32.01
C PRO A 408 -5.87 -1.73 32.55
N VAL A 409 -5.38 -0.62 32.01
CA VAL A 409 -4.23 0.10 32.57
C VAL A 409 -4.48 0.38 34.07
N PRO A 410 -3.48 0.18 34.97
CA PRO A 410 -3.63 0.42 36.40
C PRO A 410 -4.22 1.81 36.69
N GLY A 411 -5.21 1.86 37.59
CA GLY A 411 -5.87 3.11 38.00
C GLY A 411 -6.90 3.69 37.00
N LEU A 412 -6.97 3.20 35.75
CA LEU A 412 -7.83 3.78 34.71
C LEU A 412 -9.32 3.71 35.06
N LEU A 413 -9.82 2.55 35.50
CA LEU A 413 -11.23 2.37 35.87
C LEU A 413 -11.63 3.27 37.06
N ALA A 414 -10.77 3.35 38.07
CA ALA A 414 -10.97 4.24 39.20
C ALA A 414 -10.97 5.71 38.76
N ALA A 415 -10.15 6.06 37.77
CA ALA A 415 -10.08 7.40 37.23
C ALA A 415 -11.37 7.81 36.51
N VAL A 416 -11.87 6.99 35.59
CA VAL A 416 -13.05 7.31 34.75
C VAL A 416 -14.38 7.20 35.50
N ALA A 417 -14.47 6.38 36.55
CA ALA A 417 -15.73 6.18 37.29
C ALA A 417 -16.27 7.49 37.87
N ARG A 418 -15.38 8.38 38.31
CA ARG A 418 -15.72 9.64 39.01
C ARG A 418 -15.52 10.90 38.18
N ASP A 419 -14.95 10.77 36.99
CA ASP A 419 -14.86 11.87 36.03
C ASP A 419 -16.18 11.99 35.26
N GLU A 420 -16.71 13.21 35.14
CA GLU A 420 -17.95 13.48 34.41
C GLU A 420 -17.79 13.18 32.91
N GLU A 421 -16.60 13.39 32.36
CA GLU A 421 -16.26 13.20 30.95
C GLU A 421 -15.59 11.86 30.66
N LYS A 422 -15.54 10.96 31.67
CA LYS A 422 -14.93 9.62 31.60
C LYS A 422 -13.49 9.63 31.10
N ARG A 423 -12.71 10.61 31.57
CA ARG A 423 -11.29 10.81 31.24
C ARG A 423 -10.35 10.08 32.21
N GLY A 424 -9.23 9.62 31.66
CA GLY A 424 -8.11 9.03 32.37
C GLY A 424 -6.83 9.14 31.55
N PHE A 425 -5.76 8.46 31.97
CA PHE A 425 -4.47 8.47 31.28
C PHE A 425 -4.02 7.07 30.90
N ASN A 426 -3.30 6.97 29.78
CA ASN A 426 -2.58 5.75 29.39
C ASN A 426 -1.15 5.74 30.00
N LEU A 427 -0.38 4.66 29.84
CA LEU A 427 0.98 4.56 30.43
C LEU A 427 2.03 5.44 29.74
N TRP A 428 1.66 6.11 28.64
CA TRP A 428 2.46 7.18 28.03
C TRP A 428 2.15 8.57 28.62
N GLY A 429 1.22 8.66 29.57
CA GLY A 429 0.77 9.93 30.15
C GLY A 429 -0.12 10.75 29.21
N GLU A 430 -0.69 10.13 28.17
CA GLU A 430 -1.66 10.79 27.31
C GLU A 430 -3.07 10.65 27.87
N ALA A 431 -3.84 11.74 27.82
CA ALA A 431 -5.25 11.73 28.19
C ALA A 431 -6.08 10.90 27.18
N ILE A 432 -7.00 10.11 27.71
CA ILE A 432 -7.94 9.26 26.98
C ILE A 432 -9.33 9.39 27.58
N ALA A 433 -10.36 9.26 26.74
CA ALA A 433 -11.75 9.22 27.15
C ALA A 433 -12.36 7.88 26.77
N LEU A 434 -13.15 7.30 27.67
CA LEU A 434 -13.81 6.01 27.46
C LEU A 434 -15.32 6.17 27.29
N THR A 435 -15.91 5.35 26.41
CA THR A 435 -17.37 5.23 26.29
C THR A 435 -17.92 4.34 27.41
N ALA A 436 -19.22 4.41 27.67
CA ALA A 436 -19.86 3.55 28.67
C ALA A 436 -19.72 2.05 28.33
N GLU A 437 -19.76 1.70 27.04
CA GLU A 437 -19.56 0.33 26.56
C GLU A 437 -18.13 -0.17 26.81
N GLU A 438 -17.13 0.67 26.53
CA GLU A 438 -15.73 0.37 26.81
C GLU A 438 -15.49 0.17 28.31
N ILE A 439 -16.09 1.01 29.17
CA ILE A 439 -15.98 0.87 30.63
C ILE A 439 -16.57 -0.47 31.08
N ALA A 440 -17.78 -0.82 30.64
CA ALA A 440 -18.42 -2.08 30.99
C ALA A 440 -17.59 -3.29 30.54
N PHE A 441 -16.94 -3.21 29.36
CA PHE A 441 -16.07 -4.25 28.86
C PHE A 441 -14.78 -4.42 29.67
N LEU A 442 -14.18 -3.31 30.10
CA LEU A 442 -13.03 -3.31 31.00
C LEU A 442 -13.37 -3.90 32.38
N GLU A 443 -14.53 -3.53 32.95
CA GLU A 443 -15.04 -4.10 34.21
C GLU A 443 -15.35 -5.60 34.10
N GLY A 444 -15.78 -6.06 32.92
CA GLY A 444 -16.04 -7.46 32.60
C GLY A 444 -14.80 -8.33 32.37
N GLY A 445 -13.57 -7.78 32.52
CA GLY A 445 -12.33 -8.55 32.45
C GLY A 445 -11.77 -8.81 31.03
N VAL A 446 -12.12 -7.97 30.04
CA VAL A 446 -11.48 -7.94 28.70
C VAL A 446 -11.48 -9.31 28.00
N THR A 447 -12.65 -9.95 27.90
CA THR A 447 -12.80 -11.26 27.27
C THR A 447 -13.43 -11.14 25.88
N VAL A 448 -12.73 -11.61 24.85
CA VAL A 448 -13.27 -11.65 23.48
C VAL A 448 -14.15 -12.89 23.31
N THR A 449 -15.42 -12.67 22.99
CA THR A 449 -16.43 -13.73 22.84
C THR A 449 -17.20 -13.66 21.53
N ASP A 450 -17.14 -12.52 20.84
CA ASP A 450 -17.85 -12.22 19.59
C ASP A 450 -17.12 -11.10 18.82
N ALA A 451 -17.70 -10.68 17.69
CA ALA A 451 -17.13 -9.63 16.85
C ALA A 451 -17.17 -8.23 17.51
N ALA A 452 -18.17 -7.95 18.34
CA ALA A 452 -18.29 -6.66 19.02
C ALA A 452 -17.19 -6.49 20.08
N SER A 453 -16.98 -7.51 20.91
CA SER A 453 -15.89 -7.56 21.90
C SER A 453 -14.51 -7.54 21.24
N ALA A 454 -14.33 -8.17 20.07
CA ALA A 454 -13.11 -8.03 19.28
C ALA A 454 -12.87 -6.57 18.84
N GLY A 455 -13.92 -5.88 18.37
CA GLY A 455 -13.88 -4.45 18.03
C GLY A 455 -13.46 -3.57 19.22
N LEU A 456 -14.04 -3.81 20.40
CA LEU A 456 -13.70 -3.07 21.62
C LEU A 456 -12.22 -3.23 22.01
N VAL A 457 -11.64 -4.42 21.88
CA VAL A 457 -10.20 -4.63 22.13
C VAL A 457 -9.34 -3.74 21.22
N LEU A 458 -9.72 -3.59 19.94
CA LEU A 458 -8.97 -2.74 19.00
C LEU A 458 -9.11 -1.26 19.31
N THR A 459 -10.32 -0.79 19.63
CA THR A 459 -10.53 0.61 20.02
C THR A 459 -9.79 0.94 21.32
N LEU A 460 -9.83 0.04 22.31
CA LEU A 460 -9.10 0.20 23.57
C LEU A 460 -7.57 0.12 23.37
N ARG A 461 -7.10 -0.70 22.43
CA ARG A 461 -5.70 -0.72 21.98
C ARG A 461 -5.29 0.63 21.41
N ASP A 462 -6.07 1.22 20.50
CA ASP A 462 -5.76 2.52 19.91
C ASP A 462 -5.66 3.63 20.97
N LYS A 463 -6.50 3.55 22.03
CA LYS A 463 -6.42 4.46 23.18
C LYS A 463 -5.22 4.16 24.10
N GLY A 464 -4.60 2.99 24.01
CA GLY A 464 -3.61 2.53 24.98
C GLY A 464 -4.22 2.19 26.35
N ALA A 465 -5.51 1.86 26.39
CA ALA A 465 -6.25 1.60 27.63
C ALA A 465 -6.01 0.18 28.21
N LEU A 466 -5.34 -0.69 27.45
CA LEU A 466 -5.04 -2.07 27.83
C LEU A 466 -3.53 -2.26 28.05
N CYS A 467 -3.17 -3.11 29.01
CA CYS A 467 -1.79 -3.51 29.26
C CYS A 467 -1.69 -5.01 29.53
N GLY A 468 -0.49 -5.57 29.35
CA GLY A 468 -0.21 -7.00 29.52
C GLY A 468 1.08 -7.39 28.80
N SER A 469 1.59 -8.59 29.08
CA SER A 469 2.78 -9.11 28.40
C SER A 469 2.57 -9.23 26.89
N SER A 470 3.66 -9.31 26.11
CA SER A 470 3.57 -9.55 24.66
C SER A 470 2.79 -10.84 24.34
N ARG A 471 2.90 -11.86 25.18
CA ARG A 471 2.11 -13.11 25.08
C ARG A 471 0.61 -12.89 25.35
N ALA A 472 0.25 -11.97 26.25
CA ALA A 472 -1.15 -11.61 26.48
C ALA A 472 -1.76 -10.90 25.26
N TRP A 473 -1.03 -9.97 24.64
CA TRP A 473 -1.43 -9.30 23.40
C TRP A 473 -1.59 -10.28 22.24
N LYS A 474 -0.60 -11.16 22.04
CA LYS A 474 -0.68 -12.25 21.06
C LYS A 474 -1.97 -13.08 21.24
N LYS A 475 -2.25 -13.55 22.46
CA LYS A 475 -3.46 -14.32 22.77
C LYS A 475 -4.74 -13.53 22.48
N ALA A 476 -4.78 -12.25 22.81
CA ALA A 476 -5.94 -11.40 22.54
C ALA A 476 -6.20 -11.25 21.04
N PHE A 477 -5.15 -10.99 20.25
CA PHE A 477 -5.27 -10.94 18.78
C PHE A 477 -5.71 -12.29 18.19
N GLN A 478 -5.19 -13.40 18.73
CA GLN A 478 -5.65 -14.73 18.35
C GLN A 478 -7.13 -14.97 18.65
N GLN A 479 -7.64 -14.50 19.80
CA GLN A 479 -9.09 -14.55 20.08
C GLN A 479 -9.89 -13.62 19.18
N CYS A 480 -9.36 -12.43 18.83
CA CYS A 480 -9.99 -11.53 17.87
C CYS A 480 -10.12 -12.17 16.49
N LEU A 481 -9.11 -12.92 16.01
CA LEU A 481 -9.21 -13.68 14.77
C LEU A 481 -10.18 -14.86 14.86
N LYS A 482 -10.35 -15.45 16.05
CA LYS A 482 -11.26 -16.58 16.28
C LYS A 482 -12.73 -16.17 16.26
N TYR A 483 -13.08 -15.05 16.88
CA TYR A 483 -14.47 -14.62 17.09
C TYR A 483 -14.87 -13.36 16.32
N GLY A 484 -13.90 -12.65 15.75
CA GLY A 484 -14.12 -11.44 14.97
C GLY A 484 -14.51 -11.71 13.53
N ASP A 485 -14.88 -10.64 12.84
CA ASP A 485 -15.06 -10.69 11.38
C ASP A 485 -13.71 -10.93 10.69
N VAL A 486 -13.72 -11.70 9.61
CA VAL A 486 -12.55 -11.95 8.76
C VAL A 486 -11.90 -10.66 8.27
N ALA A 487 -12.67 -9.57 8.15
CA ALA A 487 -12.17 -8.23 7.83
C ALA A 487 -11.09 -7.73 8.81
N LEU A 488 -11.09 -8.21 10.07
CA LEU A 488 -10.09 -7.84 11.07
C LEU A 488 -8.68 -8.36 10.74
N LEU A 489 -8.56 -9.41 9.91
CA LEU A 489 -7.27 -10.00 9.55
C LEU A 489 -6.31 -8.93 9.00
N LYS A 490 -6.80 -8.06 8.11
CA LYS A 490 -6.02 -6.95 7.53
C LYS A 490 -5.52 -5.97 8.58
N GLN A 491 -6.33 -5.67 9.59
CA GLN A 491 -5.99 -4.70 10.65
C GLN A 491 -4.99 -5.27 11.67
N LEU A 492 -5.02 -6.58 11.89
CA LEU A 492 -4.28 -7.24 12.96
C LEU A 492 -3.02 -7.97 12.50
N ILE A 493 -2.91 -8.35 11.23
CA ILE A 493 -1.88 -9.30 10.80
C ILE A 493 -0.46 -8.85 11.14
N MET A 494 -0.15 -7.57 10.95
CA MET A 494 1.20 -7.05 11.19
C MET A 494 1.48 -6.94 12.70
N SER A 495 0.51 -6.52 13.50
CA SER A 495 0.60 -6.58 14.95
C SER A 495 0.77 -8.02 15.43
N LEU A 496 -0.07 -8.96 14.99
CA LEU A 496 0.04 -10.36 15.39
C LEU A 496 1.41 -10.95 15.08
N LEU A 497 1.98 -10.61 13.92
CA LEU A 497 3.30 -11.04 13.52
C LEU A 497 4.38 -10.49 14.46
N LEU A 498 4.37 -9.18 14.76
CA LEU A 498 5.31 -8.56 15.71
C LEU A 498 5.23 -9.23 17.10
N PHE A 499 4.02 -9.46 17.60
CA PHE A 499 3.77 -10.08 18.90
C PHE A 499 3.95 -11.61 18.91
N SER A 500 4.18 -12.22 17.75
CA SER A 500 4.48 -13.66 17.61
C SER A 500 5.95 -13.94 17.30
N SER A 501 6.76 -12.90 17.12
CA SER A 501 8.18 -12.99 16.73
C SER A 501 9.09 -12.62 17.90
N SER A 502 10.27 -13.24 17.99
CA SER A 502 11.25 -12.91 19.03
C SER A 502 11.88 -11.54 18.79
N THR A 503 12.43 -10.94 19.84
CA THR A 503 13.13 -9.65 19.74
C THR A 503 14.38 -9.70 18.85
N GLU A 504 15.00 -10.87 18.68
CA GLU A 504 16.20 -11.05 17.84
C GLU A 504 15.95 -10.75 16.35
N ILE A 505 14.74 -11.06 15.89
CA ILE A 505 14.29 -10.86 14.50
C ILE A 505 13.35 -9.65 14.36
N GLY A 506 13.30 -8.79 15.38
CA GLY A 506 12.57 -7.52 15.33
C GLY A 506 11.18 -7.57 15.93
N GLY A 507 10.76 -8.68 16.52
CA GLY A 507 9.48 -8.84 17.19
C GLY A 507 9.45 -8.31 18.63
N LEU A 508 8.38 -8.66 19.35
CA LEU A 508 8.08 -8.21 20.72
C LEU A 508 8.00 -9.35 21.75
N LEU A 509 8.16 -10.60 21.33
CA LEU A 509 8.14 -11.75 22.23
C LEU A 509 9.48 -11.86 22.96
N THR A 510 9.45 -11.80 24.29
CA THR A 510 10.63 -11.76 25.16
C THR A 510 11.01 -13.13 25.74
N ASP A 511 10.19 -14.17 25.51
CA ASP A 511 10.41 -15.53 26.00
C ASP A 511 10.47 -16.57 24.86
N ASP A 512 11.42 -17.50 24.91
CA ASP A 512 11.57 -18.64 23.96
C ASP A 512 10.50 -19.73 24.13
N GLY A 513 9.42 -19.42 24.85
CA GLY A 513 8.35 -20.36 25.14
C GLY A 513 7.59 -20.72 23.88
N VAL A 514 8.08 -21.73 23.14
CA VAL A 514 7.43 -22.35 21.99
C VAL A 514 5.95 -22.53 22.32
N ASP A 515 5.06 -21.97 21.48
CA ASP A 515 3.64 -22.28 21.53
C ASP A 515 3.49 -23.79 21.72
N THR A 516 2.62 -24.22 22.64
CA THR A 516 2.43 -25.63 23.03
C THR A 516 2.74 -26.56 21.88
N LYS A 517 3.82 -27.37 21.99
CA LYS A 517 4.22 -28.31 20.94
C LYS A 517 2.94 -28.97 20.41
N PRO A 518 2.66 -28.89 19.10
CA PRO A 518 1.43 -29.43 18.55
C PRO A 518 1.28 -30.86 19.05
N VAL A 519 0.12 -31.19 19.61
CA VAL A 519 -0.18 -32.54 20.12
C VAL A 519 0.18 -33.50 19.00
N THR A 520 1.22 -34.31 19.20
CA THR A 520 1.72 -35.17 18.12
C THR A 520 0.59 -36.13 17.77
N PRO A 521 0.03 -36.06 16.55
CA PRO A 521 -1.10 -36.89 16.20
C PRO A 521 -0.73 -38.36 16.36
N SER A 522 -1.65 -39.14 16.92
CA SER A 522 -1.47 -40.60 17.02
C SER A 522 -1.14 -41.19 15.65
N LYS A 523 -0.47 -42.34 15.62
CA LYS A 523 -0.14 -43.00 14.34
C LYS A 523 -1.39 -43.19 13.46
N ALA A 524 -2.51 -43.59 14.07
CA ALA A 524 -3.79 -43.74 13.38
C ALA A 524 -4.35 -42.42 12.82
N GLN A 525 -4.25 -41.30 13.56
CA GLN A 525 -4.64 -39.99 13.05
C GLN A 525 -3.75 -39.53 11.89
N ARG A 526 -2.43 -39.75 11.97
CA ARG A 526 -1.49 -39.46 10.88
C ARG A 526 -1.82 -40.25 9.61
N GLU A 527 -2.10 -41.55 9.73
CA GLU A 527 -2.49 -42.40 8.60
C GLU A 527 -3.83 -41.95 7.99
N LYS A 528 -4.81 -41.58 8.83
CA LYS A 528 -6.10 -41.05 8.36
C LYS A 528 -5.94 -39.74 7.59
N ILE A 529 -5.17 -38.78 8.13
CA ILE A 529 -4.91 -37.50 7.50
C ILE A 529 -4.12 -37.68 6.21
N ALA A 530 -3.08 -38.52 6.20
CA ALA A 530 -2.32 -38.81 4.98
C ALA A 530 -3.21 -39.40 3.87
N THR A 531 -4.13 -40.30 4.24
CA THR A 531 -5.11 -40.88 3.30
C THR A 531 -6.06 -39.81 2.77
N LEU A 532 -6.54 -38.91 3.64
CA LEU A 532 -7.38 -37.77 3.26
C LEU A 532 -6.64 -36.83 2.30
N THR A 533 -5.41 -36.42 2.62
CA THR A 533 -4.56 -35.59 1.77
C THR A 533 -4.30 -36.25 0.42
N GLN A 534 -4.00 -37.55 0.40
CA GLN A 534 -3.79 -38.30 -0.84
C GLN A 534 -5.05 -38.30 -1.72
N LYS A 535 -6.23 -38.52 -1.10
CA LYS A 535 -7.52 -38.49 -1.80
C LYS A 535 -7.84 -37.08 -2.30
N ALA A 536 -7.62 -36.04 -1.51
CA ALA A 536 -7.82 -34.65 -1.89
C ALA A 536 -6.93 -34.25 -3.08
N ASN A 537 -5.63 -34.57 -3.00
CA ASN A 537 -4.69 -34.35 -4.10
C ASN A 537 -5.06 -35.14 -5.36
N GLN A 538 -5.64 -36.33 -5.21
CA GLN A 538 -6.14 -37.10 -6.35
C GLN A 538 -7.36 -36.42 -7.00
N LEU A 539 -8.33 -35.96 -6.20
CA LEU A 539 -9.49 -35.22 -6.70
C LEU A 539 -9.10 -33.92 -7.40
N LEU A 540 -8.13 -33.16 -6.87
CA LEU A 540 -7.58 -31.98 -7.53
C LEU A 540 -6.93 -32.33 -8.87
N ARG A 541 -6.13 -33.40 -8.93
CA ARG A 541 -5.54 -33.89 -10.21
C ARG A 541 -6.61 -34.34 -11.21
N ASP A 542 -7.71 -34.90 -10.73
CA ASP A 542 -8.84 -35.31 -11.56
C ASP A 542 -9.75 -34.14 -11.95
N GLY A 543 -9.45 -32.92 -11.49
CA GLY A 543 -10.24 -31.72 -11.75
C GLY A 543 -11.61 -31.74 -11.08
N LYS A 544 -11.71 -32.29 -9.87
CA LYS A 544 -12.97 -32.36 -9.11
C LYS A 544 -12.92 -31.40 -7.92
N ASN A 545 -12.91 -30.10 -8.22
CA ASN A 545 -12.73 -29.03 -7.24
C ASN A 545 -13.89 -28.97 -6.22
N ASN A 546 -15.12 -29.28 -6.64
CA ASN A 546 -16.29 -29.37 -5.76
C ASN A 546 -16.19 -30.58 -4.82
N ASP A 547 -15.85 -31.76 -5.36
CA ASP A 547 -15.74 -32.98 -4.57
C ASP A 547 -14.63 -32.87 -3.51
N VAL A 548 -13.49 -32.25 -3.85
CA VAL A 548 -12.40 -32.04 -2.87
C VAL A 548 -12.79 -31.04 -1.79
N ARG A 549 -13.48 -29.95 -2.14
CA ARG A 549 -13.98 -28.98 -1.16
C ARG A 549 -14.94 -29.66 -0.20
N HIS A 550 -15.97 -30.35 -0.71
CA HIS A 550 -16.92 -31.09 0.11
C HIS A 550 -16.23 -32.13 1.01
N LEU A 551 -15.28 -32.90 0.46
CA LEU A 551 -14.51 -33.89 1.23
C LEU A 551 -13.76 -33.26 2.41
N LEU A 552 -13.11 -32.11 2.18
CA LEU A 552 -12.33 -31.42 3.20
C LEU A 552 -13.23 -30.66 4.19
N GLU A 553 -14.37 -30.13 3.74
CA GLU A 553 -15.40 -29.51 4.58
C GLU A 553 -16.05 -30.52 5.53
N GLU A 554 -16.39 -31.72 5.06
CA GLU A 554 -16.86 -32.81 5.91
C GLU A 554 -15.80 -33.24 6.94
N ALA A 555 -14.55 -33.35 6.50
CA ALA A 555 -13.43 -33.68 7.37
C ALA A 555 -13.21 -32.59 8.44
N LEU A 556 -13.33 -31.32 8.05
CA LEU A 556 -13.23 -30.17 8.95
C LEU A 556 -14.41 -30.12 9.91
N ALA A 557 -15.64 -30.40 9.47
CA ALA A 557 -16.81 -30.46 10.35
C ALA A 557 -16.67 -31.56 11.43
N ALA A 558 -16.05 -32.69 11.07
CA ALA A 558 -15.76 -33.78 12.01
C ALA A 558 -14.58 -33.50 12.94
N SER A 559 -13.66 -32.61 12.57
CA SER A 559 -12.48 -32.24 13.37
C SER A 559 -12.12 -30.77 13.13
N PRO A 560 -12.88 -29.83 13.72
CA PRO A 560 -12.80 -28.42 13.36
C PRO A 560 -11.40 -27.83 13.54
N ASP A 561 -10.72 -28.16 14.63
CA ASP A 561 -9.46 -27.51 14.99
C ASP A 561 -8.22 -28.34 14.60
N ASP A 562 -8.36 -29.32 13.69
CA ASP A 562 -7.22 -30.07 13.16
C ASP A 562 -6.42 -29.21 12.17
N VAL A 563 -5.17 -28.93 12.52
CA VAL A 563 -4.27 -28.05 11.77
C VAL A 563 -4.02 -28.55 10.36
N GLN A 564 -3.84 -29.85 10.16
CA GLN A 564 -3.49 -30.37 8.84
C GLN A 564 -4.71 -30.37 7.91
N ILE A 565 -5.91 -30.61 8.45
CA ILE A 565 -7.16 -30.45 7.69
C ILE A 565 -7.36 -28.96 7.32
N LEU A 566 -7.14 -28.04 8.26
CA LEU A 566 -7.19 -26.60 8.00
C LEU A 566 -6.17 -26.12 6.96
N VAL A 567 -4.95 -26.67 6.97
CA VAL A 567 -3.94 -26.39 5.93
C VAL A 567 -4.42 -26.91 4.57
N ASN A 568 -4.82 -28.18 4.48
CA ASN A 568 -5.27 -28.78 3.23
C ASN A 568 -6.46 -28.04 2.62
N ILE A 569 -7.42 -27.63 3.44
CA ILE A 569 -8.61 -26.91 2.97
C ILE A 569 -8.26 -25.47 2.58
N THR A 570 -7.36 -24.80 3.31
CA THR A 570 -6.86 -23.45 2.97
C THR A 570 -6.16 -23.46 1.61
N GLU A 571 -5.24 -24.40 1.39
CA GLU A 571 -4.56 -24.56 0.11
C GLU A 571 -5.56 -24.85 -1.01
N THR A 572 -6.52 -25.73 -0.76
CA THR A 572 -7.60 -26.04 -1.73
C THR A 572 -8.42 -24.80 -2.05
N TYR A 573 -8.83 -24.02 -1.06
CA TYR A 573 -9.59 -22.79 -1.29
C TYR A 573 -8.78 -21.73 -2.06
N LEU A 574 -7.49 -21.55 -1.74
CA LEU A 574 -6.61 -20.64 -2.49
C LEU A 574 -6.43 -21.09 -3.95
N LEU A 575 -6.22 -22.39 -4.18
CA LEU A 575 -6.06 -22.97 -5.51
C LEU A 575 -7.35 -22.92 -6.34
N THR A 576 -8.50 -23.02 -5.69
CA THR A 576 -9.84 -22.98 -6.31
C THR A 576 -10.50 -21.60 -6.22
N ALA A 577 -9.73 -20.55 -5.95
CA ALA A 577 -10.17 -19.16 -5.86
C ALA A 577 -11.38 -18.90 -4.93
N SER A 578 -11.57 -19.75 -3.91
CA SER A 578 -12.59 -19.58 -2.86
C SER A 578 -12.02 -18.70 -1.74
N TYR A 579 -11.73 -17.44 -2.06
CA TYR A 579 -10.90 -16.55 -1.21
C TYR A 579 -11.55 -16.21 0.14
N LYS A 580 -12.88 -16.11 0.20
CA LYS A 580 -13.60 -15.82 1.46
C LYS A 580 -13.45 -16.97 2.45
N GLU A 581 -13.61 -18.19 1.97
CA GLU A 581 -13.46 -19.43 2.75
C GLU A 581 -11.98 -19.67 3.13
N ALA A 582 -11.04 -19.33 2.23
CA ALA A 582 -9.61 -19.32 2.54
C ALA A 582 -9.30 -18.35 3.70
N GLN A 583 -9.85 -17.13 3.66
CA GLN A 583 -9.65 -16.13 4.71
C GLN A 583 -10.14 -16.61 6.08
N GLN A 584 -11.33 -17.24 6.12
CA GLN A 584 -11.87 -17.86 7.34
C GLN A 584 -10.93 -18.93 7.88
N SER A 585 -10.45 -19.83 7.02
CA SER A 585 -9.56 -20.93 7.39
C SER A 585 -8.20 -20.43 7.90
N ILE A 586 -7.65 -19.38 7.26
CA ILE A 586 -6.42 -18.70 7.68
C ILE A 586 -6.57 -18.04 9.06
N CYS A 587 -7.70 -17.35 9.31
CA CYS A 587 -7.96 -16.75 10.63
C CYS A 587 -7.94 -17.82 11.73
N ARG A 588 -8.50 -19.01 11.46
CA ARG A 588 -8.50 -20.14 12.41
C ARG A 588 -7.11 -20.74 12.62
N LEU A 589 -6.31 -20.86 11.56
CA LEU A 589 -4.91 -21.30 11.66
C LEU A 589 -4.10 -20.34 12.55
N LEU A 590 -4.16 -19.03 12.28
CA LEU A 590 -3.43 -18.02 13.04
C LEU A 590 -3.94 -17.87 14.48
N ALA A 591 -5.25 -18.04 14.71
CA ALA A 591 -5.83 -18.05 16.05
C ALA A 591 -5.22 -19.14 16.96
N SER A 592 -4.68 -20.22 16.38
CA SER A 592 -4.08 -21.31 17.16
C SER A 592 -2.55 -21.39 17.02
N HIS A 593 -1.98 -20.89 15.91
CA HIS A 593 -0.58 -21.12 15.52
C HIS A 593 0.08 -19.87 14.91
N ALA A 594 -0.06 -18.71 15.56
CA ALA A 594 0.47 -17.45 15.07
C ALA A 594 2.01 -17.39 14.96
N ALA A 595 2.75 -18.36 15.51
CA ALA A 595 4.21 -18.46 15.36
C ALA A 595 4.67 -19.18 14.08
N SER A 596 3.77 -19.76 13.28
CA SER A 596 4.14 -20.49 12.06
C SER A 596 4.24 -19.55 10.85
N TRP A 597 5.46 -19.32 10.36
CA TRP A 597 5.74 -18.49 9.18
C TRP A 597 5.03 -18.96 7.90
N ASP A 598 4.87 -20.28 7.73
CA ASP A 598 4.20 -20.89 6.58
C ASP A 598 2.75 -20.39 6.45
N PHE A 599 2.06 -20.14 7.57
CA PHE A 599 0.67 -19.68 7.54
C PHE A 599 0.55 -18.22 7.10
N TYR A 600 1.59 -17.41 7.29
CA TYR A 600 1.65 -16.05 6.77
C TYR A 600 1.85 -16.01 5.26
N TYR A 601 2.44 -17.05 4.65
CA TYR A 601 2.48 -17.15 3.20
C TYR A 601 1.06 -17.28 2.63
N TYR A 602 0.18 -18.06 3.25
CA TYR A 602 -1.23 -18.14 2.84
C TYR A 602 -1.94 -16.78 2.95
N VAL A 603 -1.64 -15.98 3.98
CA VAL A 603 -2.14 -14.61 4.10
C VAL A 603 -1.64 -13.73 2.96
N ALA A 604 -0.33 -13.75 2.69
CA ALA A 604 0.25 -12.95 1.61
C ALA A 604 -0.31 -13.36 0.23
N ASN A 605 -0.47 -14.66 -0.02
CA ASN A 605 -1.06 -15.18 -1.25
C ASN A 605 -2.53 -14.74 -1.37
N LEU A 606 -3.34 -14.92 -0.32
CA LEU A 606 -4.72 -14.42 -0.28
C LEU A 606 -4.77 -12.93 -0.60
N PHE A 607 -4.00 -12.10 0.12
CA PHE A 607 -4.01 -10.66 -0.05
C PHE A 607 -3.49 -10.18 -1.40
N SER A 608 -2.69 -10.99 -2.11
CA SER A 608 -2.26 -10.72 -3.49
C SER A 608 -3.37 -10.95 -4.52
N LYS A 609 -4.41 -11.72 -4.16
CA LYS A 609 -5.54 -12.06 -5.04
C LYS A 609 -6.82 -11.31 -4.69
N THR A 610 -6.79 -10.47 -3.65
CA THR A 610 -7.91 -9.64 -3.19
C THR A 610 -7.51 -8.16 -3.19
N ASP A 611 -8.43 -7.24 -2.87
CA ASP A 611 -8.22 -5.76 -2.87
C ASP A 611 -7.31 -5.24 -1.73
N THR A 612 -6.26 -6.00 -1.40
CA THR A 612 -5.31 -5.72 -0.32
C THR A 612 -3.84 -5.97 -0.66
N PRO A 613 -3.36 -5.77 -1.91
CA PRO A 613 -1.98 -6.14 -2.31
C PRO A 613 -0.89 -5.39 -1.54
N PHE A 614 -1.19 -4.20 -1.00
CA PHE A 614 -0.28 -3.49 -0.09
C PHE A 614 0.13 -4.35 1.12
N TYR A 615 -0.85 -5.01 1.77
CA TYR A 615 -0.59 -5.85 2.94
C TYR A 615 0.14 -7.14 2.55
N ALA A 616 -0.14 -7.71 1.36
CA ALA A 616 0.60 -8.85 0.83
C ALA A 616 2.11 -8.54 0.76
N GLY A 617 2.46 -7.36 0.24
CA GLY A 617 3.85 -6.89 0.16
C GLY A 617 4.53 -6.73 1.52
N ARG A 618 3.79 -6.32 2.56
CA ARG A 618 4.34 -6.20 3.93
C ARG A 618 4.57 -7.57 4.57
N VAL A 619 3.60 -8.47 4.46
CA VAL A 619 3.70 -9.84 5.01
C VAL A 619 4.81 -10.62 4.32
N VAL A 620 4.86 -10.62 2.98
CA VAL A 620 5.85 -11.40 2.22
C VAL A 620 7.30 -10.95 2.49
N ARG A 621 7.55 -9.65 2.59
CA ARG A 621 8.88 -9.13 2.96
C ARG A 621 9.26 -9.52 4.37
N THR A 622 8.28 -9.60 5.28
CA THR A 622 8.55 -10.05 6.65
C THR A 622 8.94 -11.53 6.69
N ILE A 623 8.28 -12.39 5.89
CA ILE A 623 8.71 -13.79 5.71
C ILE A 623 10.16 -13.83 5.19
N LEU A 624 10.47 -13.06 4.14
CA LEU A 624 11.78 -13.09 3.48
C LEU A 624 12.94 -12.54 4.34
N ARG A 625 12.68 -11.64 5.29
CA ARG A 625 13.69 -11.21 6.28
C ARG A 625 14.09 -12.34 7.22
N ASN A 626 13.15 -13.21 7.54
CA ASN A 626 13.32 -14.31 8.48
C ASN A 626 13.80 -15.60 7.79
N ASP A 627 13.30 -15.87 6.59
CA ASP A 627 13.72 -16.96 5.72
C ASP A 627 14.01 -16.46 4.29
N PRO A 628 15.23 -15.96 4.03
CA PRO A 628 15.65 -15.55 2.69
C PRO A 628 15.68 -16.69 1.67
N ALA A 629 15.60 -17.96 2.09
CA ALA A 629 15.56 -19.13 1.22
C ALA A 629 14.13 -19.53 0.81
N HIS A 630 13.10 -18.81 1.29
CA HIS A 630 11.70 -19.07 0.97
C HIS A 630 11.35 -18.68 -0.48
N ALA A 631 11.68 -19.55 -1.43
CA ALA A 631 11.62 -19.28 -2.87
C ALA A 631 10.22 -18.82 -3.36
N ILE A 632 9.15 -19.38 -2.81
CA ILE A 632 7.78 -19.03 -3.21
C ILE A 632 7.36 -17.63 -2.73
N SER A 633 7.97 -17.10 -1.66
CA SER A 633 7.76 -15.71 -1.24
C SER A 633 8.49 -14.73 -2.15
N TRP A 634 9.67 -15.08 -2.66
CA TRP A 634 10.35 -14.29 -3.68
C TRP A 634 9.53 -14.19 -4.97
N ASP A 635 8.95 -15.30 -5.41
CA ASP A 635 8.11 -15.32 -6.61
C ASP A 635 6.82 -14.51 -6.43
N LEU A 636 6.17 -14.63 -5.26
CA LEU A 636 5.00 -13.81 -4.93
C LEU A 636 5.34 -12.32 -4.92
N LEU A 637 6.48 -11.94 -4.34
CA LEU A 637 6.95 -10.54 -4.35
C LEU A 637 7.28 -10.06 -5.76
N ALA A 638 7.83 -10.93 -6.63
CA ALA A 638 8.04 -10.62 -8.04
C ALA A 638 6.72 -10.33 -8.76
N CYS A 639 5.68 -11.14 -8.52
CA CYS A 639 4.35 -10.92 -9.08
C CYS A 639 3.76 -9.58 -8.61
N LEU A 640 3.83 -9.28 -7.30
CA LEU A 640 3.35 -8.00 -6.78
C LEU A 640 4.05 -6.82 -7.48
N TYR A 641 5.38 -6.85 -7.59
CA TYR A 641 6.12 -5.77 -8.26
C TYR A 641 5.78 -5.62 -9.75
N ARG A 642 5.51 -6.72 -10.45
CA ARG A 642 5.04 -6.67 -11.85
C ARG A 642 3.68 -5.97 -11.93
N ASP A 643 2.76 -6.35 -11.06
CA ASP A 643 1.39 -5.83 -11.07
C ASP A 643 1.34 -4.32 -10.72
N TYR A 644 2.32 -3.81 -9.95
CA TYR A 644 2.52 -2.38 -9.69
C TYR A 644 3.43 -1.64 -10.71
N GLY A 645 3.93 -2.32 -11.74
CA GLY A 645 4.72 -1.70 -12.82
C GLY A 645 6.20 -1.43 -12.51
N THR A 646 6.75 -1.97 -11.42
CA THR A 646 8.18 -1.86 -11.07
C THR A 646 8.94 -3.09 -11.56
N THR A 647 9.21 -3.14 -12.87
CA THR A 647 9.77 -4.33 -13.55
C THR A 647 11.15 -4.74 -13.04
N ASP A 648 11.99 -3.81 -12.58
CA ASP A 648 13.36 -4.12 -12.14
C ASP A 648 13.38 -4.95 -10.85
N PHE A 649 12.67 -4.49 -9.82
CA PHE A 649 12.51 -5.27 -8.59
C PHE A 649 11.77 -6.58 -8.84
N SER A 650 10.80 -6.60 -9.77
CA SER A 650 10.15 -7.84 -10.18
C SER A 650 11.15 -8.85 -10.75
N LEU A 651 12.05 -8.41 -11.64
CA LEU A 651 13.07 -9.26 -12.24
C LEU A 651 14.11 -9.74 -11.21
N ILE A 652 14.52 -8.88 -10.27
CA ILE A 652 15.41 -9.25 -9.16
C ILE A 652 14.79 -10.39 -8.34
N CYS A 653 13.53 -10.22 -7.93
CA CYS A 653 12.81 -11.21 -7.13
C CYS A 653 12.59 -12.52 -7.90
N ALA A 654 12.18 -12.45 -9.18
CA ALA A 654 11.98 -13.64 -10.02
C ALA A 654 13.28 -14.43 -10.24
N LYS A 655 14.42 -13.73 -10.43
CA LYS A 655 15.74 -14.36 -10.51
C LYS A 655 16.13 -15.04 -9.20
N LYS A 656 15.83 -14.44 -8.04
CA LYS A 656 16.07 -15.07 -6.72
C LYS A 656 15.25 -16.35 -6.55
N ALA A 657 13.94 -16.30 -6.85
CA ALA A 657 13.06 -17.47 -6.78
C ALA A 657 13.54 -18.63 -7.69
N ALA A 658 13.81 -18.33 -8.96
CA ALA A 658 14.32 -19.31 -9.91
C ALA A 658 15.73 -19.81 -9.56
N GLY A 659 16.58 -18.98 -8.95
CA GLY A 659 17.90 -19.37 -8.47
C GLY A 659 17.83 -20.38 -7.31
N LEU A 660 16.89 -20.19 -6.38
CA LEU A 660 16.66 -21.10 -5.26
C LEU A 660 16.03 -22.43 -5.71
N GLN A 661 15.14 -22.41 -6.71
CA GLN A 661 14.49 -23.60 -7.26
C GLN A 661 14.53 -23.61 -8.81
N PRO A 662 15.66 -24.00 -9.43
CA PRO A 662 15.90 -23.85 -10.87
C PRO A 662 15.08 -24.78 -11.79
N ASN A 663 14.34 -25.73 -11.22
CA ASN A 663 13.47 -26.66 -11.93
C ASN A 663 11.99 -26.49 -11.52
N ASN A 664 11.62 -25.40 -10.84
CA ASN A 664 10.23 -25.10 -10.58
C ASN A 664 9.60 -24.44 -11.81
N SER A 665 8.65 -25.11 -12.47
CA SER A 665 8.04 -24.63 -13.71
C SER A 665 7.33 -23.27 -13.54
N HIS A 666 6.69 -23.03 -12.39
CA HIS A 666 6.02 -21.75 -12.12
C HIS A 666 7.00 -20.57 -12.15
N PHE A 667 8.11 -20.69 -11.40
CA PHE A 667 9.12 -19.62 -11.30
C PHE A 667 9.80 -19.36 -12.64
N LEU A 668 10.07 -20.43 -13.40
CA LEU A 668 10.64 -20.31 -14.74
C LEU A 668 9.68 -19.64 -15.73
N THR A 669 8.37 -19.90 -15.64
CA THR A 669 7.36 -19.22 -16.44
C THR A 669 7.29 -17.73 -16.10
N ASN A 670 7.23 -17.37 -14.81
CA ASN A 670 7.19 -15.97 -14.38
C ASN A 670 8.44 -15.21 -14.83
N LEU A 671 9.63 -15.78 -14.62
CA LEU A 671 10.89 -15.20 -15.08
C LEU A 671 10.93 -15.05 -16.60
N GLY A 672 10.53 -16.08 -17.34
CA GLY A 672 10.51 -16.05 -18.81
C GLY A 672 9.58 -14.97 -19.37
N THR A 673 8.41 -14.77 -18.76
CA THR A 673 7.48 -13.70 -19.14
C THR A 673 8.10 -12.32 -18.92
N LEU A 674 8.71 -12.06 -17.76
CA LEU A 674 9.37 -10.78 -17.45
C LEU A 674 10.55 -10.49 -18.38
N LEU A 675 11.35 -11.50 -18.71
CA LEU A 675 12.44 -11.37 -19.69
C LEU A 675 11.91 -11.01 -21.08
N SER A 676 10.73 -11.52 -21.46
CA SER A 676 10.09 -11.16 -22.74
C SER A 676 9.65 -9.69 -22.80
N GLU A 677 9.28 -9.11 -21.65
CA GLU A 677 8.90 -7.70 -21.54
C GLU A 677 10.14 -6.79 -21.64
N LYS A 678 11.29 -7.25 -21.11
CA LYS A 678 12.60 -6.62 -21.23
C LYS A 678 13.32 -6.87 -22.57
N GLN A 679 12.61 -7.35 -23.60
CA GLN A 679 13.16 -7.65 -24.93
C GLN A 679 14.28 -8.71 -24.97
N GLN A 680 14.42 -9.52 -23.92
CA GLN A 680 15.39 -10.63 -23.84
C GLN A 680 14.78 -11.93 -24.37
N MET A 681 14.31 -11.90 -25.62
CA MET A 681 13.46 -12.94 -26.22
C MET A 681 14.10 -14.35 -26.22
N GLY A 682 15.41 -14.44 -26.52
CA GLY A 682 16.12 -15.72 -26.55
C GLY A 682 16.16 -16.42 -25.19
N GLU A 683 16.42 -15.67 -24.11
CA GLU A 683 16.39 -16.22 -22.75
C GLU A 683 14.96 -16.51 -22.28
N ALA A 684 14.03 -15.61 -22.58
CA ALA A 684 12.61 -15.77 -22.27
C ALA A 684 12.06 -17.11 -22.80
N LEU A 685 12.24 -17.37 -24.10
CA LEU A 685 11.79 -18.60 -24.74
C LEU A 685 12.49 -19.85 -24.20
N ARG A 686 13.78 -19.75 -23.84
CA ARG A 686 14.53 -20.86 -23.22
C ARG A 686 13.94 -21.25 -21.88
N TYR A 687 13.64 -20.28 -21.01
CA TYR A 687 13.03 -20.55 -19.70
C TYR A 687 11.58 -21.03 -19.82
N LEU A 688 10.78 -20.40 -20.70
CA LEU A 688 9.39 -20.80 -20.93
C LEU A 688 9.31 -22.23 -21.48
N LYS A 689 10.14 -22.59 -22.46
CA LYS A 689 10.16 -23.96 -22.99
C LYS A 689 10.56 -24.98 -21.93
N LYS A 690 11.60 -24.66 -21.12
CA LYS A 690 11.99 -25.50 -19.98
C LYS A 690 10.84 -25.66 -18.97
N ALA A 691 10.10 -24.59 -18.69
CA ALA A 691 8.94 -24.63 -17.80
C ALA A 691 7.85 -25.57 -18.33
N VAL A 692 7.53 -25.49 -19.63
CA VAL A 692 6.57 -26.38 -20.29
C VAL A 692 7.00 -27.84 -20.14
N ASP A 693 8.26 -28.14 -20.45
CA ASP A 693 8.82 -29.51 -20.39
C ASP A 693 8.80 -30.11 -18.98
N LEU A 694 8.90 -29.26 -17.94
CA LEU A 694 8.85 -29.69 -16.53
C LEU A 694 7.44 -29.73 -15.94
N SER A 695 6.45 -29.09 -16.58
CA SER A 695 5.15 -28.81 -15.96
C SER A 695 4.16 -29.97 -15.94
N ASN A 696 4.49 -31.12 -16.55
CA ASN A 696 3.57 -32.27 -16.68
C ASN A 696 2.19 -31.89 -17.26
N ASN A 697 2.16 -31.12 -18.36
CA ASN A 697 0.95 -30.61 -19.04
C ASN A 697 0.19 -29.50 -18.30
N HIS A 698 0.89 -28.56 -17.65
CA HIS A 698 0.23 -27.33 -17.20
C HIS A 698 -0.05 -26.40 -18.39
N PHE A 699 -1.25 -26.50 -18.95
CA PHE A 699 -1.64 -25.82 -20.20
C PHE A 699 -1.53 -24.29 -20.16
N GLY A 700 -1.67 -23.66 -19.00
CA GLY A 700 -1.45 -22.22 -18.86
C GLY A 700 0.01 -21.81 -19.14
N TYR A 701 0.99 -22.62 -18.72
CA TYR A 701 2.41 -22.31 -18.96
C TYR A 701 2.78 -22.52 -20.42
N PHE A 702 2.16 -23.51 -21.06
CA PHE A 702 2.31 -23.73 -22.49
C PHE A 702 1.67 -22.61 -23.30
N SER A 703 0.49 -22.12 -22.91
CA SER A 703 -0.12 -20.95 -23.56
C SER A 703 0.75 -19.71 -23.44
N ASN A 704 1.37 -19.45 -22.27
CA ASN A 704 2.34 -18.36 -22.11
C ASN A 704 3.55 -18.51 -23.04
N TYR A 705 4.08 -19.73 -23.20
CA TYR A 705 5.16 -20.00 -24.15
C TYR A 705 4.74 -19.68 -25.58
N LEU A 706 3.57 -20.18 -26.02
CA LEU A 706 3.04 -19.94 -27.36
C LEU A 706 2.80 -18.45 -27.62
N PHE A 707 2.22 -17.73 -26.65
CA PHE A 707 2.01 -16.29 -26.74
C PHE A 707 3.31 -15.50 -26.87
N VAL A 708 4.37 -15.87 -26.15
CA VAL A 708 5.68 -15.23 -26.33
C VAL A 708 6.29 -15.60 -27.68
N LEU A 709 6.13 -16.85 -28.12
CA LEU A 709 6.62 -17.35 -29.40
C LEU A 709 6.00 -16.61 -30.59
N THR A 710 4.74 -16.15 -30.53
CA THR A 710 4.13 -15.33 -31.60
C THR A 710 4.81 -13.97 -31.78
N HIS A 711 5.53 -13.48 -30.78
CA HIS A 711 6.23 -12.19 -30.84
C HIS A 711 7.67 -12.32 -31.36
N ASP A 712 8.20 -13.54 -31.44
CA ASP A 712 9.59 -13.78 -31.80
C ASP A 712 9.83 -13.66 -33.32
N PRO A 713 10.63 -12.67 -33.79
CA PRO A 713 10.94 -12.50 -35.21
C PRO A 713 11.75 -13.67 -35.80
N ALA A 714 12.43 -14.47 -34.97
CA ALA A 714 13.21 -15.62 -35.42
C ALA A 714 12.36 -16.88 -35.67
N THR A 715 11.10 -16.90 -35.24
CA THR A 715 10.24 -18.08 -35.36
C THR A 715 9.49 -18.09 -36.69
N SER A 716 9.60 -19.19 -37.44
CA SER A 716 8.86 -19.37 -38.70
C SER A 716 7.39 -19.72 -38.45
N PRO A 717 6.47 -19.38 -39.37
CA PRO A 717 5.06 -19.77 -39.27
C PRO A 717 4.85 -21.28 -39.08
N GLU A 718 5.66 -22.12 -39.73
CA GLU A 718 5.57 -23.58 -39.66
C GLU A 718 5.97 -24.09 -38.26
N LYS A 719 7.05 -23.53 -37.69
CA LYS A 719 7.46 -23.86 -36.32
C LYS A 719 6.41 -23.40 -35.31
N LEU A 720 5.90 -22.18 -35.48
CA LEU A 720 4.84 -21.65 -34.62
C LEU A 720 3.61 -22.57 -34.65
N TYR A 721 3.13 -22.92 -35.84
CA TYR A 721 1.99 -23.83 -36.00
C TYR A 721 2.25 -25.21 -35.39
N HIS A 722 3.46 -25.76 -35.60
CA HIS A 722 3.84 -27.05 -35.02
C HIS A 722 3.76 -27.06 -33.49
N GLU A 723 4.26 -26.03 -32.81
CA GLU A 723 4.19 -25.93 -31.35
C GLU A 723 2.73 -25.83 -30.84
N HIS A 724 1.84 -25.17 -31.59
CA HIS A 724 0.41 -25.16 -31.26
C HIS A 724 -0.22 -26.55 -31.42
N LEU A 725 0.14 -27.31 -32.46
CA LEU A 725 -0.36 -28.68 -32.62
C LEU A 725 0.10 -29.59 -31.47
N ILE A 726 1.31 -29.41 -30.95
CA ILE A 726 1.78 -30.14 -29.76
C ILE A 726 0.91 -29.81 -28.55
N TYR A 727 0.54 -28.53 -28.36
CA TYR A 727 -0.42 -28.14 -27.33
C TYR A 727 -1.76 -28.86 -27.50
N GLY A 728 -2.34 -28.82 -28.70
CA GLY A 728 -3.61 -29.45 -28.99
C GLY A 728 -3.60 -30.96 -28.79
N ASP A 729 -2.53 -31.64 -29.21
CA ASP A 729 -2.34 -33.07 -28.96
C ASP A 729 -2.24 -33.40 -27.46
N ASN A 730 -1.58 -32.54 -26.68
CA ASN A 730 -1.52 -32.70 -25.22
C ASN A 730 -2.89 -32.50 -24.56
N VAL A 731 -3.69 -31.54 -25.04
CA VAL A 731 -5.07 -31.35 -24.59
C VAL A 731 -5.93 -32.56 -24.97
N ASP A 732 -5.82 -33.07 -26.19
CA ASP A 732 -6.53 -34.29 -26.65
C ASP A 732 -6.20 -35.50 -25.76
N LEU A 733 -4.92 -35.67 -25.40
CA LEU A 733 -4.46 -36.75 -24.52
C LEU A 733 -5.01 -36.60 -23.09
N TRP A 734 -5.02 -35.37 -22.56
CA TRP A 734 -5.61 -35.08 -21.26
C TRP A 734 -7.12 -35.31 -21.26
N ALA A 735 -7.85 -34.79 -22.24
CA ALA A 735 -9.30 -34.94 -22.37
C ALA A 735 -9.73 -36.41 -22.44
N LYS A 736 -8.98 -37.25 -23.19
CA LYS A 736 -9.20 -38.71 -23.25
C LYS A 736 -9.04 -39.38 -21.88
N LYS A 737 -8.11 -38.92 -21.04
CA LYS A 737 -7.90 -39.46 -19.68
C LYS A 737 -9.01 -39.04 -18.71
N VAL A 738 -9.47 -37.79 -18.80
CA VAL A 738 -10.59 -37.27 -17.99
C VAL A 738 -11.87 -38.09 -18.23
N GLY A 739 -12.09 -38.57 -19.47
CA GLY A 739 -13.09 -39.60 -19.76
C GLY A 739 -14.54 -39.12 -19.74
N VAL A 740 -14.79 -37.81 -19.72
CA VAL A 740 -16.14 -37.24 -19.86
C VAL A 740 -16.60 -37.45 -21.30
N ARG A 741 -17.55 -38.36 -21.52
CA ARG A 741 -18.23 -38.55 -22.81
C ARG A 741 -19.72 -38.32 -22.63
N LYS A 742 -20.18 -37.12 -22.96
CA LYS A 742 -21.60 -36.81 -23.02
C LYS A 742 -21.99 -36.42 -24.43
N THR A 743 -23.11 -36.95 -24.90
CA THR A 743 -23.73 -36.55 -26.16
C THR A 743 -24.64 -35.36 -25.90
N TRP A 744 -24.39 -34.25 -26.61
CA TRP A 744 -25.25 -33.06 -26.59
C TRP A 744 -26.73 -33.45 -26.81
N LYS A 745 -27.64 -32.85 -26.02
CA LYS A 745 -29.04 -33.28 -25.89
C LYS A 745 -30.06 -32.49 -26.69
N GLY A 746 -29.69 -31.35 -27.27
CA GLY A 746 -30.66 -30.46 -27.90
C GLY A 746 -31.19 -30.96 -29.26
N SER A 747 -32.14 -30.19 -29.82
CA SER A 747 -32.76 -30.48 -31.12
C SER A 747 -31.88 -30.01 -32.29
N ARG A 748 -31.73 -30.85 -33.33
CA ARG A 748 -31.03 -30.52 -34.59
C ARG A 748 -31.91 -29.77 -35.61
N GLU A 749 -32.80 -28.92 -35.14
CA GLU A 749 -33.60 -28.05 -36.01
C GLU A 749 -32.79 -26.84 -36.48
N ALA A 750 -32.74 -26.62 -37.79
CA ALA A 750 -31.92 -25.55 -38.38
C ALA A 750 -32.37 -24.13 -37.99
N ASN A 751 -33.69 -23.90 -37.88
CA ASN A 751 -34.28 -22.57 -37.75
C ASN A 751 -34.69 -22.19 -36.32
N ARG A 752 -34.41 -23.04 -35.32
CA ARG A 752 -34.74 -22.72 -33.93
C ARG A 752 -33.85 -21.61 -33.36
N LYS A 753 -34.28 -21.04 -32.23
CA LYS A 753 -33.44 -20.16 -31.41
C LYS A 753 -32.20 -20.91 -30.90
N LEU A 754 -31.02 -20.29 -30.98
CA LEU A 754 -29.75 -20.91 -30.58
C LEU A 754 -29.18 -20.29 -29.30
N ARG A 755 -28.63 -21.11 -28.40
CA ARG A 755 -27.84 -20.67 -27.25
C ARG A 755 -26.37 -20.55 -27.64
N VAL A 756 -25.85 -19.33 -27.64
CA VAL A 756 -24.45 -19.02 -27.97
C VAL A 756 -23.72 -18.65 -26.70
N GLY A 757 -22.79 -19.51 -26.28
CA GLY A 757 -21.93 -19.30 -25.13
C GLY A 757 -20.65 -18.59 -25.51
N PHE A 758 -20.31 -17.50 -24.83
CA PHE A 758 -19.05 -16.79 -24.96
C PHE A 758 -18.24 -16.97 -23.68
N ILE A 759 -17.00 -17.40 -23.81
CA ILE A 759 -16.09 -17.59 -22.68
C ILE A 759 -14.87 -16.71 -22.82
N SER A 760 -14.57 -15.96 -21.78
CA SER A 760 -13.47 -14.99 -21.81
C SER A 760 -12.88 -14.74 -20.43
N GLY A 761 -11.56 -14.62 -20.40
CA GLY A 761 -10.82 -13.99 -19.30
C GLY A 761 -10.91 -12.46 -19.31
N ASP A 762 -11.54 -11.87 -20.33
CA ASP A 762 -11.45 -10.45 -20.64
C ASP A 762 -12.80 -9.71 -20.58
N PHE A 763 -13.84 -10.26 -19.92
CA PHE A 763 -15.11 -9.57 -19.67
C PHE A 763 -15.00 -8.50 -18.57
N VAL A 764 -14.06 -7.58 -18.78
CA VAL A 764 -13.70 -6.43 -17.96
C VAL A 764 -13.31 -5.29 -18.91
N ARG A 765 -12.85 -4.14 -18.39
CA ARG A 765 -12.20 -3.06 -19.15
C ARG A 765 -10.89 -3.54 -19.78
N HIS A 766 -11.04 -4.23 -20.90
CA HIS A 766 -9.97 -4.85 -21.66
C HIS A 766 -10.20 -4.64 -23.16
N PRO A 767 -9.15 -4.58 -24.00
CA PRO A 767 -9.29 -4.44 -25.44
C PRO A 767 -10.30 -5.40 -26.09
N VAL A 768 -10.37 -6.67 -25.67
CA VAL A 768 -11.33 -7.65 -26.22
C VAL A 768 -12.78 -7.19 -26.07
N SER A 769 -13.15 -6.57 -24.94
CA SER A 769 -14.49 -6.03 -24.73
C SER A 769 -14.88 -4.99 -25.77
N ASN A 770 -13.93 -4.16 -26.22
CA ASN A 770 -14.18 -3.14 -27.26
C ASN A 770 -14.44 -3.77 -28.64
N PHE A 771 -13.98 -4.99 -28.89
CA PHE A 771 -14.32 -5.74 -30.11
C PHE A 771 -15.62 -6.53 -29.94
N PHE A 772 -15.87 -7.03 -28.73
CA PHE A 772 -16.97 -7.96 -28.46
C PHE A 772 -18.32 -7.27 -28.25
N ILE A 773 -18.37 -6.21 -27.44
CA ILE A 773 -19.60 -5.52 -27.03
C ILE A 773 -20.46 -5.09 -28.23
N PRO A 774 -19.90 -4.52 -29.33
CA PRO A 774 -20.71 -4.14 -30.49
C PRO A 774 -21.51 -5.31 -31.08
N PHE A 775 -20.90 -6.49 -31.15
CA PHE A 775 -21.58 -7.70 -31.63
C PHE A 775 -22.59 -8.19 -30.61
N TRP A 776 -22.23 -8.22 -29.33
CA TRP A 776 -23.14 -8.58 -28.26
C TRP A 776 -24.43 -7.74 -28.30
N ASP A 777 -24.30 -6.42 -28.38
CA ASP A 777 -25.43 -5.49 -28.37
C ASP A 777 -26.31 -5.63 -29.62
N ALA A 778 -25.70 -5.81 -30.79
CA ALA A 778 -26.40 -5.82 -32.06
C ALA A 778 -27.02 -7.19 -32.41
N MET A 779 -26.63 -8.26 -31.72
CA MET A 779 -27.16 -9.60 -31.96
C MET A 779 -28.66 -9.70 -31.65
N ASN A 780 -29.41 -10.31 -32.57
CA ASN A 780 -30.84 -10.50 -32.51
C ASN A 780 -31.24 -11.49 -31.41
N ARG A 781 -31.81 -10.96 -30.33
CA ARG A 781 -32.20 -11.71 -29.13
C ARG A 781 -33.42 -12.61 -29.33
N ASP A 782 -34.16 -12.49 -30.44
CA ASP A 782 -35.23 -13.44 -30.80
C ASP A 782 -34.67 -14.71 -31.47
N ARG A 783 -33.48 -14.61 -32.08
CA ARG A 783 -32.80 -15.72 -32.78
C ARG A 783 -31.69 -16.37 -31.95
N PHE A 784 -31.11 -15.64 -31.01
CA PHE A 784 -29.98 -16.09 -30.21
C PHE A 784 -30.16 -15.73 -28.71
N ASP A 785 -30.01 -16.73 -27.85
CA ASP A 785 -29.82 -16.55 -26.40
C ASP A 785 -28.33 -16.45 -26.12
N LEU A 786 -27.86 -15.32 -25.59
CA LEU A 786 -26.43 -15.10 -25.35
C LEU A 786 -26.06 -15.45 -23.91
N VAL A 787 -25.07 -16.32 -23.75
CA VAL A 787 -24.61 -16.82 -22.45
C VAL A 787 -23.16 -16.37 -22.22
N GLY A 788 -22.87 -15.81 -21.05
CA GLY A 788 -21.51 -15.37 -20.67
C GLY A 788 -20.87 -16.28 -19.62
N TYR A 789 -19.63 -16.71 -19.88
CA TYR A 789 -18.79 -17.46 -18.95
C TYR A 789 -17.54 -16.62 -18.59
N HIS A 790 -17.54 -16.07 -17.38
CA HIS A 790 -16.53 -15.14 -16.89
C HIS A 790 -15.36 -15.83 -16.20
N ALA A 791 -14.19 -15.81 -16.81
CA ALA A 791 -12.98 -16.48 -16.30
C ALA A 791 -12.02 -15.56 -15.55
N CYS A 792 -12.34 -14.27 -15.40
CA CYS A 792 -11.50 -13.31 -14.69
C CYS A 792 -11.87 -13.25 -13.19
N PRO A 793 -10.89 -13.22 -12.27
CA PRO A 793 -11.16 -12.97 -10.85
C PRO A 793 -11.69 -11.55 -10.57
N THR A 794 -11.45 -10.60 -11.48
CA THR A 794 -11.87 -9.20 -11.34
C THR A 794 -13.26 -8.99 -11.94
N ARG A 795 -14.02 -8.08 -11.33
CA ARG A 795 -15.31 -7.60 -11.83
C ARG A 795 -15.30 -6.07 -11.91
N ASP A 796 -15.89 -5.52 -12.96
CA ASP A 796 -16.07 -4.08 -13.13
C ASP A 796 -17.41 -3.73 -13.83
N ASP A 797 -17.56 -2.48 -14.25
CA ASP A 797 -18.75 -1.99 -14.94
C ASP A 797 -19.04 -2.71 -16.27
N VAL A 798 -18.01 -3.21 -16.97
CA VAL A 798 -18.18 -4.01 -18.18
C VAL A 798 -18.72 -5.39 -17.84
N THR A 799 -18.19 -6.04 -16.79
CA THR A 799 -18.71 -7.33 -16.31
C THR A 799 -20.19 -7.22 -15.94
N ASP A 800 -20.54 -6.21 -15.15
CA ASP A 800 -21.91 -5.98 -14.70
C ASP A 800 -22.86 -5.65 -15.86
N TYR A 801 -22.38 -4.94 -16.88
CA TYR A 801 -23.14 -4.65 -18.10
C TYR A 801 -23.47 -5.92 -18.89
N LEU A 802 -22.46 -6.77 -19.13
CA LEU A 802 -22.62 -8.02 -19.88
C LEU A 802 -23.51 -9.02 -19.12
N GLU A 803 -23.35 -9.13 -17.79
CA GLU A 803 -24.21 -9.97 -16.97
C GLU A 803 -25.68 -9.55 -17.06
N LYS A 804 -25.98 -8.25 -16.87
CA LYS A 804 -27.36 -7.73 -16.90
C LYS A 804 -28.07 -7.92 -18.24
N SER A 805 -27.31 -7.97 -19.33
CA SER A 805 -27.83 -8.10 -20.71
C SER A 805 -27.72 -9.53 -21.27
N SER A 806 -27.29 -10.49 -20.45
CA SER A 806 -27.17 -11.90 -20.82
C SER A 806 -28.48 -12.67 -20.60
N PHE A 807 -28.67 -13.75 -21.36
CA PHE A 807 -29.68 -14.75 -21.05
C PHE A 807 -29.29 -15.57 -19.81
N LEU A 808 -27.99 -15.85 -19.68
CA LEU A 808 -27.39 -16.54 -18.55
C LEU A 808 -25.96 -16.07 -18.34
N TRP A 809 -25.56 -15.88 -17.09
CA TRP A 809 -24.20 -15.53 -16.68
C TRP A 809 -23.64 -16.56 -15.70
N ARG A 810 -22.36 -16.93 -15.85
CA ARG A 810 -21.65 -17.85 -14.97
C ARG A 810 -20.26 -17.29 -14.66
N ASP A 811 -19.97 -17.08 -13.38
CA ASP A 811 -18.60 -16.89 -12.91
C ASP A 811 -17.92 -18.25 -12.75
N ILE A 812 -16.81 -18.47 -13.46
CA ILE A 812 -16.21 -19.80 -13.64
C ILE A 812 -14.78 -19.92 -13.12
N VAL A 813 -14.29 -18.90 -12.40
CA VAL A 813 -12.93 -18.85 -11.86
C VAL A 813 -12.67 -20.00 -10.89
N SER A 814 -13.66 -20.37 -10.07
CA SER A 814 -13.51 -21.35 -8.99
C SER A 814 -13.70 -22.81 -9.40
N ILE A 815 -14.18 -23.07 -10.62
CA ILE A 815 -14.47 -24.42 -11.11
C ILE A 815 -13.43 -24.92 -12.12
N SER A 816 -13.20 -26.23 -12.10
CA SER A 816 -12.23 -26.89 -12.98
C SER A 816 -12.71 -26.98 -14.43
N ASP A 817 -11.83 -27.37 -15.37
CA ASP A 817 -12.22 -27.57 -16.77
C ASP A 817 -13.25 -28.71 -16.95
N PRO A 818 -13.14 -29.87 -16.27
CA PRO A 818 -14.19 -30.88 -16.29
C PRO A 818 -15.54 -30.42 -15.73
N GLU A 819 -15.53 -29.66 -14.63
CA GLU A 819 -16.76 -29.12 -14.02
C GLU A 819 -17.40 -28.06 -14.92
N LEU A 820 -16.59 -27.20 -15.53
CA LEU A 820 -17.06 -26.22 -16.50
C LEU A 820 -17.66 -26.90 -17.74
N ALA A 821 -17.01 -27.93 -18.28
CA ALA A 821 -17.57 -28.71 -19.38
C ALA A 821 -18.94 -29.31 -19.01
N GLN A 822 -19.08 -29.78 -17.77
CA GLN A 822 -20.35 -30.27 -17.25
C GLN A 822 -21.40 -29.16 -17.17
N GLN A 823 -21.04 -27.99 -16.63
CA GLN A 823 -21.91 -26.82 -16.54
C GLN A 823 -22.41 -26.39 -17.92
N ILE A 824 -21.51 -26.25 -18.90
CA ILE A 824 -21.84 -25.86 -20.29
C ILE A 824 -22.77 -26.88 -20.95
N TYR A 825 -22.56 -28.17 -20.68
CA TYR A 825 -23.45 -29.22 -21.16
C TYR A 825 -24.85 -29.10 -20.57
N ASP A 826 -24.95 -28.83 -19.26
CA ASP A 826 -26.23 -28.68 -18.56
C ASP A 826 -26.95 -27.38 -18.92
N ASP A 827 -26.21 -26.34 -19.30
CA ASP A 827 -26.74 -25.08 -19.86
C ASP A 827 -27.21 -25.24 -21.34
N GLU A 828 -26.96 -26.42 -21.95
CA GLU A 828 -27.34 -26.83 -23.32
C GLU A 828 -26.85 -25.86 -24.40
N ILE A 829 -25.58 -25.44 -24.32
CA ILE A 829 -24.99 -24.54 -25.31
C ILE A 829 -24.92 -25.20 -26.70
N ASP A 830 -25.33 -24.46 -27.73
CA ASP A 830 -25.33 -24.91 -29.14
C ASP A 830 -24.01 -24.57 -29.84
N ILE A 831 -23.56 -23.32 -29.65
CA ILE A 831 -22.31 -22.80 -30.19
C ILE A 831 -21.54 -22.21 -29.03
N LEU A 832 -20.33 -22.70 -28.78
CA LEU A 832 -19.43 -22.18 -27.76
C LEU A 832 -18.25 -21.47 -28.42
N ILE A 833 -18.02 -20.21 -28.04
CA ILE A 833 -17.02 -19.34 -28.65
C ILE A 833 -15.99 -18.92 -27.61
N ASP A 834 -14.76 -19.34 -27.80
CA ASP A 834 -13.57 -18.89 -27.06
C ASP A 834 -13.19 -17.47 -27.51
N LEU A 835 -13.14 -16.53 -26.57
CA LEU A 835 -12.69 -15.16 -26.82
C LEU A 835 -11.23 -14.90 -26.41
N SER A 836 -10.58 -15.83 -25.71
CA SER A 836 -9.25 -15.63 -25.14
C SER A 836 -8.13 -16.25 -25.98
N GLY A 837 -8.29 -17.49 -26.46
CA GLY A 837 -7.20 -18.25 -27.07
C GLY A 837 -6.05 -18.49 -26.09
N HIS A 838 -4.79 -18.35 -26.51
CA HIS A 838 -3.62 -18.61 -25.64
C HIS A 838 -3.23 -17.43 -24.71
N THR A 839 -4.19 -16.61 -24.28
CA THR A 839 -3.95 -15.51 -23.34
C THR A 839 -4.30 -15.89 -21.90
N THR A 840 -4.06 -14.96 -20.96
CA THR A 840 -4.32 -15.16 -19.52
C THR A 840 -5.78 -15.55 -19.25
N HIS A 841 -6.01 -16.41 -18.26
CA HIS A 841 -7.34 -16.89 -17.86
C HIS A 841 -8.12 -17.66 -18.95
N CYS A 842 -7.47 -18.08 -20.03
CA CYS A 842 -8.10 -18.94 -21.03
C CYS A 842 -8.54 -20.29 -20.46
N ARG A 843 -9.58 -20.87 -21.09
CA ARG A 843 -10.15 -22.17 -20.72
C ARG A 843 -10.11 -23.17 -21.88
N LEU A 844 -9.08 -23.05 -22.73
CA LEU A 844 -8.89 -23.92 -23.89
C LEU A 844 -8.93 -25.42 -23.56
N PRO A 845 -8.34 -25.94 -22.47
CA PRO A 845 -8.43 -27.37 -22.16
C PRO A 845 -9.87 -27.88 -22.05
N MET A 846 -10.80 -27.08 -21.50
CA MET A 846 -12.22 -27.43 -21.43
C MET A 846 -12.84 -27.69 -22.82
N PHE A 847 -12.44 -26.95 -23.86
CA PHE A 847 -12.89 -27.21 -25.24
C PHE A 847 -12.44 -28.58 -25.77
N GLY A 848 -11.38 -29.17 -25.19
CA GLY A 848 -10.93 -30.53 -25.49
C GLY A 848 -11.94 -31.60 -25.07
N LEU A 849 -12.79 -31.29 -24.08
CA LEU A 849 -13.88 -32.16 -23.61
C LEU A 849 -15.14 -32.08 -24.47
N ARG A 850 -15.17 -31.13 -25.42
CA ARG A 850 -16.25 -30.89 -26.39
C ARG A 850 -17.66 -30.81 -25.76
N PRO A 851 -17.91 -29.90 -24.81
CA PRO A 851 -19.23 -29.79 -24.16
C PRO A 851 -20.33 -29.20 -25.05
N ALA A 852 -19.97 -28.48 -26.13
CA ALA A 852 -20.89 -27.98 -27.15
C ALA A 852 -20.67 -28.69 -28.50
N PRO A 853 -21.71 -28.84 -29.33
CA PRO A 853 -21.60 -29.55 -30.60
C PRO A 853 -20.78 -28.79 -31.64
N ILE A 854 -20.82 -27.46 -31.60
CA ILE A 854 -20.00 -26.55 -32.41
C ILE A 854 -19.16 -25.68 -31.48
N GLN A 855 -17.87 -25.65 -31.75
CA GLN A 855 -16.92 -24.85 -30.98
C GLN A 855 -16.14 -23.93 -31.91
N MET A 856 -16.00 -22.67 -31.52
CA MET A 856 -15.32 -21.65 -32.31
C MET A 856 -14.34 -20.86 -31.45
N THR A 857 -13.40 -20.16 -32.09
CA THR A 857 -12.52 -19.20 -31.43
C THR A 857 -12.45 -17.89 -32.22
N TRP A 858 -12.50 -16.78 -31.50
CA TRP A 858 -12.49 -15.39 -31.95
C TRP A 858 -12.50 -14.52 -30.71
N ILE A 859 -11.61 -13.60 -30.38
CA ILE A 859 -10.67 -12.82 -31.20
C ILE A 859 -9.34 -12.58 -30.44
N GLY A 860 -9.31 -12.82 -29.13
CA GLY A 860 -8.26 -12.36 -28.22
C GLY A 860 -6.84 -12.87 -28.51
N TYR A 861 -6.72 -13.99 -29.22
CA TYR A 861 -5.44 -14.53 -29.67
C TYR A 861 -5.32 -14.53 -31.20
N PRO A 862 -4.30 -13.85 -31.77
CA PRO A 862 -4.08 -13.85 -33.22
C PRO A 862 -3.24 -15.07 -33.63
N GLY A 863 -3.84 -16.25 -33.52
CA GLY A 863 -3.26 -17.51 -33.94
C GLY A 863 -4.27 -18.65 -33.90
N THR A 864 -3.81 -19.84 -34.23
CA THR A 864 -4.54 -21.11 -34.01
C THR A 864 -4.57 -21.44 -32.51
N THR A 865 -5.57 -22.20 -32.07
CA THR A 865 -5.53 -22.86 -30.75
C THR A 865 -4.74 -24.17 -30.79
N GLY A 866 -4.45 -24.68 -31.99
CA GLY A 866 -3.84 -25.99 -32.21
C GLY A 866 -4.77 -27.17 -31.94
N MET A 867 -6.00 -26.92 -31.47
CA MET A 867 -6.93 -27.94 -31.03
C MET A 867 -7.79 -28.46 -32.19
N LYS A 868 -7.99 -29.78 -32.25
CA LYS A 868 -8.86 -30.44 -33.24
C LYS A 868 -10.35 -30.34 -32.88
N THR A 869 -10.66 -30.08 -31.62
CA THR A 869 -12.03 -30.01 -31.14
C THR A 869 -12.67 -28.64 -31.37
N ILE A 870 -11.89 -27.60 -31.68
CA ILE A 870 -12.40 -26.30 -32.09
C ILE A 870 -12.60 -26.34 -33.60
N ASP A 871 -13.86 -26.17 -34.03
CA ASP A 871 -14.28 -26.43 -35.40
C ASP A 871 -13.95 -25.24 -36.32
N TYR A 872 -14.07 -24.00 -35.80
CA TYR A 872 -13.92 -22.78 -36.59
C TYR A 872 -13.07 -21.69 -35.93
N ARG A 873 -12.21 -21.03 -36.72
CA ARG A 873 -11.62 -19.72 -36.42
C ARG A 873 -12.38 -18.66 -37.23
N ILE A 874 -12.98 -17.69 -36.54
CA ILE A 874 -13.68 -16.59 -37.22
C ILE A 874 -12.65 -15.52 -37.58
N LEU A 875 -12.57 -15.16 -38.87
CA LEU A 875 -11.70 -14.09 -39.37
C LEU A 875 -12.46 -13.14 -40.29
N PRO A 876 -12.04 -11.87 -40.39
CA PRO A 876 -12.54 -10.95 -41.42
C PRO A 876 -12.28 -11.49 -42.83
N ASP A 877 -13.18 -11.19 -43.77
CA ASP A 877 -13.06 -11.65 -45.15
C ASP A 877 -11.90 -11.00 -45.91
N THR A 878 -11.38 -9.84 -45.46
CA THR A 878 -10.15 -9.20 -45.95
C THR A 878 -8.94 -10.16 -45.94
N ILE A 879 -8.90 -11.07 -44.98
CA ILE A 879 -7.81 -12.04 -44.79
C ILE A 879 -7.80 -13.12 -45.87
N LYS A 880 -8.88 -13.30 -46.64
CA LYS A 880 -8.94 -14.30 -47.73
C LYS A 880 -7.85 -14.12 -48.80
N HIS A 881 -7.29 -12.90 -48.89
CA HIS A 881 -6.25 -12.55 -49.84
C HIS A 881 -4.83 -12.89 -49.33
N VAL A 882 -4.68 -13.26 -48.05
CA VAL A 882 -3.37 -13.65 -47.49
C VAL A 882 -3.00 -15.07 -47.95
N PRO A 883 -1.86 -15.24 -48.65
CA PRO A 883 -1.48 -16.55 -49.18
C PRO A 883 -1.31 -17.62 -48.10
N ASN A 884 -1.85 -18.82 -48.35
CA ASN A 884 -1.68 -20.02 -47.51
C ASN A 884 -2.12 -19.87 -46.05
N ILE A 885 -3.01 -18.93 -45.73
CA ILE A 885 -3.37 -18.65 -44.34
C ILE A 885 -4.02 -19.85 -43.62
N GLN A 886 -4.90 -20.61 -44.31
CA GLN A 886 -5.54 -21.82 -43.77
C GLN A 886 -4.54 -22.90 -43.32
N ALA A 887 -3.33 -22.96 -43.91
CA ALA A 887 -2.31 -23.93 -43.54
C ALA A 887 -1.71 -23.68 -42.15
N GLN A 888 -2.02 -22.54 -41.52
CA GLN A 888 -1.53 -22.15 -40.20
C GLN A 888 -2.56 -22.41 -39.09
N PHE A 889 -3.73 -22.98 -39.42
CA PHE A 889 -4.83 -23.21 -38.48
C PHE A 889 -5.21 -24.68 -38.43
N SER A 890 -5.50 -25.16 -37.22
CA SER A 890 -6.10 -26.49 -37.03
C SER A 890 -7.63 -26.42 -37.22
N GLU A 891 -8.20 -25.25 -36.98
CA GLU A 891 -9.59 -24.92 -37.21
C GLU A 891 -9.88 -24.63 -38.70
N ASN A 892 -11.14 -24.79 -39.10
CA ASN A 892 -11.59 -24.30 -40.40
C ASN A 892 -11.81 -22.79 -40.33
N ILE A 893 -11.32 -22.03 -41.31
CA ILE A 893 -11.57 -20.58 -41.30
C ILE A 893 -13.01 -20.29 -41.73
N LEU A 894 -13.73 -19.56 -40.88
CA LEU A 894 -15.01 -18.94 -41.16
C LEU A 894 -14.75 -17.46 -41.48
N TYR A 895 -14.82 -17.10 -42.77
CA TYR A 895 -14.65 -15.70 -43.20
C TYR A 895 -15.97 -14.95 -43.05
N VAL A 896 -15.97 -13.91 -42.22
CA VAL A 896 -17.13 -13.05 -41.97
C VAL A 896 -16.79 -11.64 -42.45
N PRO A 897 -17.55 -11.06 -43.40
CA PRO A 897 -17.39 -9.66 -43.76
C PRO A 897 -17.77 -8.77 -42.57
N MET A 898 -16.79 -8.06 -42.02
CA MET A 898 -16.98 -7.17 -40.87
C MET A 898 -16.66 -5.73 -41.28
N GLU A 899 -17.68 -4.86 -41.39
CA GLU A 899 -17.45 -3.46 -41.77
C GLU A 899 -16.92 -2.60 -40.62
N LYS A 900 -17.01 -3.13 -39.41
CA LYS A 900 -16.43 -2.60 -38.18
C LYS A 900 -16.14 -3.75 -37.23
N THR A 901 -14.98 -3.74 -36.60
CA THR A 901 -14.60 -4.74 -35.58
C THR A 901 -14.39 -4.15 -34.20
N PHE A 902 -14.22 -2.83 -34.09
CA PHE A 902 -13.80 -2.16 -32.86
C PHE A 902 -14.67 -0.94 -32.54
N GLU A 903 -15.13 -0.82 -31.29
CA GLU A 903 -15.79 0.39 -30.81
C GLU A 903 -14.78 1.39 -30.25
N PRO A 904 -14.70 2.61 -30.82
CA PRO A 904 -13.87 3.66 -30.28
C PRO A 904 -14.42 4.22 -28.96
N TRP A 905 -13.57 4.92 -28.22
CA TRP A 905 -13.99 5.57 -26.98
C TRP A 905 -14.93 6.74 -27.29
N ALA A 906 -16.08 6.80 -26.61
CA ALA A 906 -17.14 7.77 -26.91
C ALA A 906 -16.68 9.23 -26.75
N GLU A 907 -15.76 9.49 -25.82
CA GLU A 907 -15.22 10.82 -25.52
C GLU A 907 -13.93 11.13 -26.31
N SER A 908 -13.68 10.42 -27.42
CA SER A 908 -12.53 10.69 -28.29
C SER A 908 -12.52 12.14 -28.78
N PRO A 909 -11.37 12.84 -28.76
CA PRO A 909 -11.29 14.20 -29.27
C PRO A 909 -11.53 14.27 -30.78
N ASP A 910 -11.85 15.46 -31.29
CA ASP A 910 -12.03 15.69 -32.73
C ASP A 910 -10.76 15.37 -33.53
N VAL A 911 -10.93 15.00 -34.80
CA VAL A 911 -9.80 14.81 -35.72
C VAL A 911 -9.16 16.17 -35.98
N SER A 912 -7.88 16.32 -35.66
CA SER A 912 -7.14 17.56 -35.94
C SER A 912 -6.80 17.69 -37.43
N ALA A 913 -6.44 18.90 -37.88
CA ALA A 913 -5.74 19.08 -39.16
C ALA A 913 -4.40 18.31 -39.16
N LEU A 914 -3.86 18.04 -40.36
CA LEU A 914 -2.58 17.33 -40.52
C LEU A 914 -1.41 18.15 -39.93
N PRO A 915 -0.69 17.62 -38.92
CA PRO A 915 0.43 18.33 -38.28
C PRO A 915 1.54 18.77 -39.23
N ALA A 916 1.88 17.94 -40.24
CA ALA A 916 2.96 18.22 -41.19
C ALA A 916 2.77 19.55 -41.95
N LEU A 917 1.52 19.93 -42.26
CA LEU A 917 1.23 21.19 -42.96
C LEU A 917 1.58 22.42 -42.09
N LYS A 918 1.49 22.30 -40.77
CA LYS A 918 1.85 23.35 -39.81
C LYS A 918 3.33 23.31 -39.45
N ASN A 919 3.87 22.11 -39.23
CA ASN A 919 5.22 21.90 -38.71
C ASN A 919 6.31 22.01 -39.79
N GLY A 920 5.96 21.77 -41.07
CA GLY A 920 6.91 21.74 -42.18
C GLY A 920 7.76 20.45 -42.24
N TYR A 921 7.42 19.44 -41.44
CA TYR A 921 8.04 18.13 -41.43
C TYR A 921 7.02 17.05 -41.04
N ILE A 922 7.25 15.81 -41.49
CA ILE A 922 6.41 14.67 -41.12
C ILE A 922 6.79 14.11 -39.75
N THR A 923 5.80 13.73 -38.96
CA THR A 923 5.93 12.99 -37.71
C THR A 923 5.31 11.61 -37.86
N PHE A 924 6.17 10.60 -37.81
CA PHE A 924 5.75 9.21 -37.68
C PHE A 924 5.44 8.90 -36.21
N GLY A 925 4.49 7.99 -35.96
CA GLY A 925 4.13 7.56 -34.61
C GLY A 925 4.07 6.05 -34.45
N SER A 926 4.41 5.51 -33.28
CA SER A 926 4.07 4.12 -32.93
C SER A 926 3.68 4.04 -31.46
N PHE A 927 2.45 3.64 -31.19
CA PHE A 927 1.93 3.46 -29.83
C PHE A 927 1.79 1.98 -29.45
N ASN A 928 2.50 1.11 -30.17
CA ASN A 928 2.59 -0.31 -29.86
C ASN A 928 3.34 -0.53 -28.53
N ARG A 929 3.00 -1.60 -27.81
CA ARG A 929 3.75 -2.01 -26.61
C ARG A 929 5.20 -2.29 -26.97
N PRO A 930 6.18 -2.00 -26.08
CA PRO A 930 7.59 -2.27 -26.34
C PRO A 930 7.88 -3.69 -26.79
N LYS A 931 7.14 -4.69 -26.27
CA LYS A 931 7.23 -6.11 -26.64
C LYS A 931 7.10 -6.40 -28.15
N LYS A 932 6.48 -5.51 -28.93
CA LYS A 932 6.35 -5.64 -30.39
C LYS A 932 7.54 -5.06 -31.17
N LEU A 933 8.35 -4.23 -30.53
CA LEU A 933 9.57 -3.68 -31.13
C LEU A 933 10.68 -4.74 -31.12
N ASN A 934 11.60 -4.62 -32.07
CA ASN A 934 12.81 -5.43 -32.17
C ASN A 934 13.81 -4.72 -33.09
N ASN A 935 15.04 -5.23 -33.18
CA ASN A 935 16.10 -4.61 -33.97
C ASN A 935 15.76 -4.51 -35.47
N GLN A 936 14.95 -5.42 -36.03
CA GLN A 936 14.54 -5.38 -37.44
C GLN A 936 13.60 -4.18 -37.70
N VAL A 937 12.63 -3.98 -36.81
CA VAL A 937 11.70 -2.84 -36.86
C VAL A 937 12.46 -1.52 -36.69
N LEU A 938 13.30 -1.41 -35.65
CA LEU A 938 14.05 -0.19 -35.37
C LEU A 938 15.03 0.16 -36.51
N ARG A 939 15.70 -0.84 -37.10
CA ARG A 939 16.56 -0.63 -38.27
C ARG A 939 15.79 -0.08 -39.47
N LEU A 940 14.61 -0.64 -39.78
CA LEU A 940 13.79 -0.15 -40.90
C LEU A 940 13.33 1.29 -40.63
N TRP A 941 12.83 1.58 -39.44
CA TRP A 941 12.40 2.93 -39.07
C TRP A 941 13.56 3.92 -39.05
N ALA A 942 14.74 3.51 -38.57
CA ALA A 942 15.95 4.32 -38.63
C ALA A 942 16.32 4.68 -40.07
N SER A 943 16.24 3.72 -41.01
CA SER A 943 16.51 3.99 -42.42
C SER A 943 15.59 5.08 -43.00
N ILE A 944 14.30 5.09 -42.61
CA ILE A 944 13.33 6.11 -43.01
C ILE A 944 13.75 7.49 -42.46
N LEU A 945 14.10 7.58 -41.17
CA LEU A 945 14.51 8.82 -40.53
C LEU A 945 15.85 9.37 -41.04
N VAL A 946 16.78 8.50 -41.43
CA VAL A 946 18.04 8.90 -42.08
C VAL A 946 17.77 9.46 -43.47
N ARG A 947 16.82 8.87 -44.22
CA ARG A 947 16.40 9.38 -45.52
C ARG A 947 15.68 10.73 -45.41
N LEU A 948 14.94 10.94 -44.33
CA LEU A 948 14.14 12.14 -44.04
C LEU A 948 14.67 12.87 -42.79
N PRO A 949 15.77 13.65 -42.88
CA PRO A 949 16.47 14.18 -41.71
C PRO A 949 15.66 15.17 -40.87
N SER A 950 14.60 15.77 -41.43
CA SER A 950 13.66 16.63 -40.69
C SER A 950 12.54 15.85 -40.00
N ALA A 951 12.30 14.59 -40.38
CA ALA A 951 11.21 13.79 -39.84
C ALA A 951 11.44 13.44 -38.37
N LYS A 952 10.33 13.29 -37.65
CA LYS A 952 10.30 12.86 -36.24
C LYS A 952 9.65 11.48 -36.13
N LEU A 953 10.02 10.73 -35.09
CA LEU A 953 9.37 9.50 -34.68
C LEU A 953 8.93 9.62 -33.22
N LEU A 954 7.63 9.58 -33.01
CA LEU A 954 7.00 9.52 -31.70
C LEU A 954 6.77 8.06 -31.31
N ILE A 955 7.30 7.61 -30.18
CA ILE A 955 7.01 6.27 -29.64
C ILE A 955 6.39 6.40 -28.25
N GLY A 956 5.22 5.78 -28.07
CA GLY A 956 4.49 5.73 -26.80
C GLY A 956 4.83 4.48 -25.97
N PHE A 957 4.33 4.44 -24.74
CA PHE A 957 4.54 3.33 -23.79
C PHE A 957 6.03 3.09 -23.50
N MET A 958 6.76 4.18 -23.24
CA MET A 958 8.21 4.21 -22.96
C MET A 958 8.49 4.54 -21.49
N ASP A 959 7.87 3.78 -20.58
CA ASP A 959 7.99 3.96 -19.13
C ASP A 959 9.31 3.38 -18.56
N ASP A 960 9.86 2.35 -19.20
CA ASP A 960 11.03 1.61 -18.75
C ASP A 960 12.34 2.27 -19.24
N PRO A 961 13.21 2.77 -18.34
CA PRO A 961 14.45 3.45 -18.72
C PRO A 961 15.42 2.57 -19.53
N ASP A 962 15.47 1.25 -19.28
CA ASP A 962 16.36 0.34 -20.01
C ASP A 962 15.89 0.19 -21.46
N ILE A 963 14.58 0.10 -21.65
CA ILE A 963 13.98 0.03 -23.00
C ILE A 963 14.18 1.34 -23.74
N VAL A 964 14.02 2.48 -23.06
CA VAL A 964 14.31 3.81 -23.63
C VAL A 964 15.76 3.91 -24.07
N ALA A 965 16.70 3.47 -23.23
CA ALA A 965 18.12 3.46 -23.56
C ALA A 965 18.40 2.57 -24.77
N TRP A 966 17.88 1.34 -24.77
CA TRP A 966 18.02 0.40 -25.88
C TRP A 966 17.51 0.98 -27.21
N VAL A 967 16.31 1.58 -27.23
CA VAL A 967 15.75 2.20 -28.45
C VAL A 967 16.64 3.33 -28.94
N LYS A 968 17.11 4.21 -28.05
CA LYS A 968 18.00 5.32 -28.42
C LYS A 968 19.33 4.81 -28.98
N GLU A 969 19.95 3.83 -28.32
CA GLU A 969 21.22 3.24 -28.74
C GLU A 969 21.10 2.56 -30.10
N GLU A 970 20.08 1.72 -30.30
CA GLU A 970 19.85 1.03 -31.57
C GLU A 970 19.60 2.04 -32.70
N MET A 971 18.73 3.04 -32.50
CA MET A 971 18.43 4.06 -33.51
C MET A 971 19.66 4.92 -33.84
N ALA A 972 20.44 5.32 -32.83
CA ALA A 972 21.67 6.09 -33.03
C ALA A 972 22.74 5.29 -33.78
N SER A 973 22.83 3.97 -33.54
CA SER A 973 23.78 3.09 -34.24
C SER A 973 23.54 3.03 -35.76
N HIS A 974 22.29 3.29 -36.21
CA HIS A 974 21.91 3.38 -37.62
C HIS A 974 21.92 4.82 -38.16
N GLY A 975 22.36 5.81 -37.38
CA GLY A 975 22.54 7.20 -37.82
C GLY A 975 21.38 8.16 -37.55
N VAL A 976 20.40 7.77 -36.72
CA VAL A 976 19.30 8.66 -36.31
C VAL A 976 19.78 9.64 -35.23
N ASN A 977 19.43 10.91 -35.37
CA ASN A 977 19.75 11.90 -34.34
C ASN A 977 18.73 11.84 -33.19
N ASP A 978 19.18 12.03 -31.95
CA ASP A 978 18.30 12.04 -30.76
C ASP A 978 17.16 13.07 -30.89
N SER A 979 17.41 14.19 -31.57
CA SER A 979 16.39 15.21 -31.84
C SER A 979 15.24 14.74 -32.75
N GLN A 980 15.39 13.62 -33.45
CA GLN A 980 14.34 13.00 -34.25
C GLN A 980 13.41 12.10 -33.42
N LEU A 981 13.78 11.74 -32.20
CA LEU A 981 13.02 10.83 -31.35
C LEU A 981 12.18 11.59 -30.32
N ILE A 982 10.91 11.22 -30.20
CA ILE A 982 9.97 11.75 -29.20
C ILE A 982 9.42 10.56 -28.42
N LEU A 983 9.89 10.34 -27.20
CA LEU A 983 9.47 9.21 -26.37
C LEU A 983 8.44 9.69 -25.33
N ARG A 984 7.35 8.93 -25.17
CA ARG A 984 6.26 9.23 -24.22
C ARG A 984 5.99 8.02 -23.33
N ALA A 985 5.87 8.27 -22.03
CA ALA A 985 5.37 7.32 -21.05
C ALA A 985 3.90 6.96 -21.33
N ARG A 986 3.37 5.95 -20.62
CA ARG A 986 1.96 5.59 -20.69
C ARG A 986 1.08 6.72 -20.14
N MET A 987 -0.10 6.89 -20.74
CA MET A 987 -1.02 7.99 -20.44
C MET A 987 -2.47 7.49 -20.24
N PRO A 988 -3.32 8.25 -19.53
CA PRO A 988 -4.77 8.04 -19.53
C PRO A 988 -5.35 8.07 -20.95
N MET A 989 -6.52 7.45 -21.16
CA MET A 989 -7.11 7.25 -22.49
C MET A 989 -7.31 8.58 -23.27
N ALA A 990 -7.78 9.63 -22.60
CA ALA A 990 -8.00 10.93 -23.24
C ALA A 990 -6.71 11.54 -23.80
N ASP A 991 -5.65 11.57 -22.98
CA ASP A 991 -4.34 12.08 -23.35
C ASP A 991 -3.69 11.21 -24.43
N TYR A 992 -3.80 9.88 -24.30
CA TYR A 992 -3.35 8.92 -25.31
C TYR A 992 -4.00 9.17 -26.68
N LEU A 993 -5.30 9.45 -26.73
CA LEU A 993 -5.98 9.76 -27.98
C LEU A 993 -5.57 11.13 -28.53
N ALA A 994 -5.36 12.12 -27.66
CA ALA A 994 -4.89 13.45 -28.04
C ALA A 994 -3.48 13.44 -28.65
N GLU A 995 -2.59 12.52 -28.25
CA GLU A 995 -1.24 12.38 -28.85
C GLU A 995 -1.29 12.07 -30.37
N HIS A 996 -2.40 11.52 -30.89
CA HIS A 996 -2.60 11.35 -32.33
C HIS A 996 -2.71 12.70 -33.10
N HIS A 997 -2.93 13.82 -32.40
CA HIS A 997 -2.85 15.17 -32.97
C HIS A 997 -1.43 15.61 -33.28
N HIS A 998 -0.42 14.86 -32.82
CA HIS A 998 1.00 15.13 -33.12
C HIS A 998 1.57 14.19 -34.18
N VAL A 999 0.77 13.24 -34.68
CA VAL A 999 1.21 12.21 -35.62
C VAL A 999 0.52 12.36 -36.97
N ASP A 1000 1.31 12.28 -38.04
CA ASP A 1000 0.83 12.29 -39.42
C ASP A 1000 0.53 10.88 -39.92
N ILE A 1001 1.42 9.92 -39.62
CA ILE A 1001 1.30 8.51 -40.02
C ILE A 1001 1.76 7.61 -38.88
N MET A 1002 0.98 6.58 -38.57
CA MET A 1002 1.44 5.53 -37.66
C MET A 1002 2.31 4.53 -38.41
N LEU A 1003 3.44 4.14 -37.82
CA LEU A 1003 4.28 3.03 -38.23
C LEU A 1003 3.93 1.80 -37.40
N ASP A 1004 3.53 0.74 -38.08
CA ASP A 1004 3.23 -0.51 -37.42
C ASP A 1004 4.49 -1.36 -37.16
N ALA A 1005 4.45 -2.15 -36.09
CA ALA A 1005 5.52 -3.08 -35.78
C ALA A 1005 5.31 -4.43 -36.51
N PHE A 1006 6.37 -5.21 -36.65
CA PHE A 1006 6.34 -6.55 -37.25
C PHE A 1006 7.39 -7.45 -36.57
N PRO A 1007 7.18 -8.79 -36.48
CA PRO A 1007 6.13 -9.58 -37.14
C PRO A 1007 4.75 -9.50 -36.49
N TYR A 1008 4.62 -8.84 -35.34
CA TYR A 1008 3.35 -8.68 -34.62
C TYR A 1008 2.84 -7.24 -34.78
N THR A 1009 1.75 -7.08 -35.54
CA THR A 1009 1.13 -5.79 -35.89
C THR A 1009 0.21 -5.23 -34.78
N GLY A 1010 -0.15 -3.96 -34.89
CA GLY A 1010 -1.13 -3.28 -34.06
C GLY A 1010 -2.56 -3.71 -34.40
N GLY A 1011 -3.38 -3.92 -33.36
CA GLY A 1011 -4.82 -4.18 -33.50
C GLY A 1011 -5.64 -3.01 -32.94
N THR A 1012 -5.74 -2.94 -31.61
CA THR A 1012 -6.43 -1.85 -30.89
C THR A 1012 -5.80 -0.48 -31.14
N THR A 1013 -4.47 -0.41 -31.12
CA THR A 1013 -3.70 0.82 -31.40
C THR A 1013 -3.99 1.35 -32.80
N THR A 1014 -4.02 0.46 -33.80
CA THR A 1014 -4.34 0.79 -35.19
C THR A 1014 -5.79 1.26 -35.37
N ASN A 1015 -6.75 0.63 -34.67
CA ASN A 1015 -8.15 1.08 -34.70
C ASN A 1015 -8.33 2.47 -34.04
N HIS A 1016 -7.67 2.73 -32.92
CA HIS A 1016 -7.67 4.08 -32.33
C HIS A 1016 -7.04 5.12 -33.26
N ALA A 1017 -5.92 4.79 -33.90
CA ALA A 1017 -5.30 5.68 -34.89
C ALA A 1017 -6.24 5.98 -36.06
N ALA A 1018 -6.89 4.94 -36.61
CA ALA A 1018 -7.87 5.11 -37.68
C ALA A 1018 -9.05 6.00 -37.24
N TRP A 1019 -9.55 5.81 -36.02
CA TRP A 1019 -10.59 6.66 -35.44
C TRP A 1019 -10.13 8.11 -35.23
N MET A 1020 -8.86 8.33 -34.91
CA MET A 1020 -8.25 9.66 -34.77
C MET A 1020 -7.82 10.29 -36.11
N GLY A 1021 -8.12 9.64 -37.25
CA GLY A 1021 -7.77 10.13 -38.59
C GLY A 1021 -6.30 9.98 -38.94
N VAL A 1022 -5.55 9.11 -38.25
CA VAL A 1022 -4.14 8.84 -38.54
C VAL A 1022 -4.05 7.49 -39.27
N PRO A 1023 -3.68 7.45 -40.56
CA PRO A 1023 -3.48 6.19 -41.27
C PRO A 1023 -2.27 5.44 -40.72
N THR A 1024 -2.32 4.12 -40.77
CA THR A 1024 -1.25 3.25 -40.27
C THR A 1024 -0.58 2.51 -41.41
N LEU A 1025 0.71 2.81 -41.64
CA LEU A 1025 1.55 2.07 -42.56
C LEU A 1025 1.92 0.73 -41.92
N SER A 1026 1.41 -0.37 -42.47
CA SER A 1026 1.59 -1.72 -41.94
C SER A 1026 2.25 -2.64 -42.97
N LEU A 1027 3.13 -3.52 -42.50
CA LEU A 1027 3.80 -4.53 -43.32
C LEU A 1027 2.97 -5.83 -43.28
N LEU A 1028 2.64 -6.40 -44.45
CA LEU A 1028 2.02 -7.72 -44.54
C LEU A 1028 2.94 -8.77 -43.90
N GLY A 1029 2.52 -9.27 -42.75
CA GLY A 1029 3.19 -10.36 -42.06
C GLY A 1029 2.91 -11.73 -42.67
N LYS A 1030 3.73 -12.70 -42.26
CA LYS A 1030 3.59 -14.11 -42.67
C LYS A 1030 2.58 -14.89 -41.83
N THR A 1031 2.19 -14.36 -40.67
CA THR A 1031 1.24 -14.95 -39.73
C THR A 1031 0.07 -14.01 -39.53
N ILE A 1032 -1.05 -14.51 -38.98
CA ILE A 1032 -2.24 -13.68 -38.72
C ILE A 1032 -1.95 -12.52 -37.75
N ALA A 1033 -1.04 -12.71 -36.77
CA ALA A 1033 -0.58 -11.65 -35.87
C ALA A 1033 0.10 -10.48 -36.61
N GLY A 1034 0.67 -10.75 -37.78
CA GLY A 1034 1.24 -9.74 -38.68
C GLY A 1034 0.27 -9.23 -39.74
N CYS A 1035 -1.02 -9.57 -39.68
CA CYS A 1035 -2.02 -9.17 -40.67
C CYS A 1035 -3.12 -8.25 -40.11
N GLN A 1036 -3.09 -7.90 -38.81
CA GLN A 1036 -4.14 -7.08 -38.19
C GLN A 1036 -4.16 -5.66 -38.76
N GLY A 1037 -2.99 -5.05 -38.94
CA GLY A 1037 -2.88 -3.73 -39.57
C GLY A 1037 -3.41 -3.74 -41.01
N LEU A 1038 -3.13 -4.80 -41.78
CA LEU A 1038 -3.69 -4.98 -43.12
C LEU A 1038 -5.22 -5.05 -43.09
N ASP A 1039 -5.78 -5.91 -42.25
CA ASP A 1039 -7.23 -6.09 -42.12
C ASP A 1039 -7.92 -4.74 -41.88
N ILE A 1040 -7.42 -3.96 -40.93
CA ILE A 1040 -8.00 -2.67 -40.56
C ILE A 1040 -7.89 -1.68 -41.73
N MET A 1041 -6.73 -1.59 -42.39
CA MET A 1041 -6.57 -0.69 -43.54
C MET A 1041 -7.47 -1.09 -44.72
N TYR A 1042 -7.59 -2.38 -45.02
CA TYR A 1042 -8.49 -2.87 -46.07
C TYR A 1042 -9.96 -2.61 -45.74
N THR A 1043 -10.35 -2.84 -44.48
CA THR A 1043 -11.74 -2.62 -44.01
C THR A 1043 -12.19 -1.18 -44.24
N TYR A 1044 -11.29 -0.20 -44.11
CA TYR A 1044 -11.59 1.22 -44.29
C TYR A 1044 -11.20 1.79 -45.67
N GLY A 1045 -10.83 0.93 -46.63
CA GLY A 1045 -10.45 1.33 -48.00
C GLY A 1045 -9.18 2.16 -48.06
N LEU A 1046 -8.16 1.73 -47.31
CA LEU A 1046 -6.86 2.39 -47.14
C LEU A 1046 -5.69 1.46 -47.50
N GLU A 1047 -5.89 0.57 -48.49
CA GLU A 1047 -4.88 -0.40 -48.93
C GLU A 1047 -3.55 0.22 -49.39
N GLN A 1048 -3.54 1.51 -49.75
CA GLN A 1048 -2.32 2.26 -50.06
C GLN A 1048 -1.35 2.41 -48.87
N PHE A 1049 -1.79 2.12 -47.64
CA PHE A 1049 -0.95 2.05 -46.44
C PHE A 1049 -0.53 0.62 -46.06
N VAL A 1050 -0.76 -0.38 -46.92
CA VAL A 1050 -0.29 -1.76 -46.69
C VAL A 1050 0.89 -2.06 -47.59
N ALA A 1051 2.05 -2.39 -47.01
CA ALA A 1051 3.24 -2.80 -47.76
C ALA A 1051 3.39 -4.33 -47.80
N PHE A 1052 3.91 -4.89 -48.89
CA PHE A 1052 4.10 -6.33 -49.07
C PHE A 1052 5.51 -6.81 -48.70
N ASP A 1053 6.48 -5.88 -48.63
CA ASP A 1053 7.84 -6.13 -48.15
C ASP A 1053 8.46 -4.87 -47.50
N GLU A 1054 9.63 -5.02 -46.87
CA GLU A 1054 10.34 -3.90 -46.22
C GLU A 1054 10.72 -2.77 -47.19
N SER A 1055 10.98 -3.08 -48.46
CA SER A 1055 11.37 -2.08 -49.46
C SER A 1055 10.18 -1.21 -49.85
N GLU A 1056 9.01 -1.82 -50.04
CA GLU A 1056 7.77 -1.10 -50.27
C GLU A 1056 7.33 -0.31 -49.03
N TYR A 1057 7.51 -0.86 -47.83
CA TYR A 1057 7.25 -0.14 -46.58
C TYR A 1057 8.07 1.14 -46.50
N PHE A 1058 9.38 1.04 -46.74
CA PHE A 1058 10.28 2.19 -46.81
C PHE A 1058 9.83 3.19 -47.89
N ALA A 1059 9.55 2.71 -49.10
CA ALA A 1059 9.15 3.56 -50.22
C ALA A 1059 7.84 4.32 -49.93
N LYS A 1060 6.85 3.67 -49.32
CA LYS A 1060 5.58 4.28 -48.92
C LYS A 1060 5.75 5.32 -47.81
N ALA A 1061 6.60 5.05 -46.82
CA ALA A 1061 6.90 6.01 -45.77
C ALA A 1061 7.52 7.31 -46.34
N VAL A 1062 8.46 7.16 -47.29
CA VAL A 1062 9.09 8.30 -47.97
C VAL A 1062 8.10 9.01 -48.89
N TYR A 1063 7.28 8.26 -49.64
CA TYR A 1063 6.27 8.81 -50.52
C TYR A 1063 5.33 9.75 -49.79
N TRP A 1064 4.74 9.31 -48.67
CA TRP A 1064 3.78 10.13 -47.94
C TRP A 1064 4.38 11.38 -47.28
N ALA A 1065 5.69 11.40 -47.01
CA ALA A 1065 6.38 12.60 -46.54
C ALA A 1065 6.36 13.74 -47.57
N GLU A 1066 6.25 13.40 -48.86
CA GLU A 1066 6.21 14.35 -49.98
C GLU A 1066 4.78 14.67 -50.45
N HIS A 1067 3.76 13.98 -49.91
CA HIS A 1067 2.35 14.07 -50.34
C HIS A 1067 1.41 14.54 -49.22
N ALA A 1068 1.82 15.57 -48.47
CA ALA A 1068 1.09 16.06 -47.28
C ALA A 1068 -0.34 16.56 -47.56
N GLU A 1069 -0.60 17.16 -48.73
CA GLU A 1069 -1.95 17.61 -49.10
C GLU A 1069 -2.93 16.45 -49.28
N GLU A 1070 -2.51 15.36 -49.93
CA GLU A 1070 -3.30 14.14 -50.09
C GLU A 1070 -3.52 13.46 -48.72
N LEU A 1071 -2.47 13.38 -47.91
CA LEU A 1071 -2.56 12.84 -46.55
C LEU A 1071 -3.54 13.63 -45.66
N SER A 1072 -3.60 14.95 -45.83
CA SER A 1072 -4.55 15.84 -45.13
C SER A 1072 -6.00 15.54 -45.51
N GLN A 1073 -6.27 15.29 -46.79
CA GLN A 1073 -7.60 14.88 -47.27
C GLN A 1073 -8.00 13.50 -46.74
N ILE A 1074 -7.07 12.54 -46.72
CA ILE A 1074 -7.29 11.22 -46.14
C ILE A 1074 -7.68 11.37 -44.67
N ARG A 1075 -6.85 12.05 -43.85
CA ARG A 1075 -7.08 12.30 -42.43
C ARG A 1075 -8.47 12.88 -42.14
N ALA A 1076 -8.87 13.91 -42.88
CA ALA A 1076 -10.16 14.58 -42.69
C ALA A 1076 -11.37 13.66 -42.99
N SER A 1077 -11.21 12.67 -43.87
CA SER A 1077 -12.31 11.77 -44.28
C SER A 1077 -12.42 10.49 -43.43
N MET A 1078 -11.32 10.04 -42.80
CA MET A 1078 -11.21 8.71 -42.20
C MET A 1078 -12.30 8.39 -41.18
N ARG A 1079 -12.48 9.24 -40.15
CA ARG A 1079 -13.47 8.98 -39.09
C ARG A 1079 -14.90 8.84 -39.64
N SER A 1080 -15.25 9.63 -40.65
CA SER A 1080 -16.60 9.60 -41.26
C SER A 1080 -16.89 8.32 -42.06
N LYS A 1081 -15.85 7.56 -42.44
CA LYS A 1081 -15.99 6.27 -43.14
C LYS A 1081 -16.24 5.10 -42.19
N ILE A 1082 -16.00 5.27 -40.89
CA ILE A 1082 -16.16 4.22 -39.89
C ILE A 1082 -17.61 4.24 -39.39
N PRO A 1083 -18.41 3.19 -39.62
CA PRO A 1083 -19.80 3.16 -39.19
C PRO A 1083 -19.96 3.33 -37.66
N THR A 1084 -21.00 4.02 -37.23
CA THR A 1084 -21.41 4.09 -35.82
C THR A 1084 -22.69 3.30 -35.61
N GLN A 1085 -22.93 2.79 -34.40
CA GLN A 1085 -24.07 1.92 -34.08
C GLN A 1085 -25.45 2.55 -34.40
N HIS A 1086 -25.52 3.88 -34.52
CA HIS A 1086 -26.73 4.64 -34.81
C HIS A 1086 -26.93 4.94 -36.30
N ALA A 1087 -26.03 4.48 -37.18
CA ALA A 1087 -26.17 4.66 -38.62
C ALA A 1087 -27.32 3.81 -39.17
N ALA A 1088 -28.22 4.43 -39.94
CA ALA A 1088 -29.38 3.75 -40.49
C ALA A 1088 -28.98 2.58 -41.41
N GLY A 1089 -29.48 1.37 -41.10
CA GLY A 1089 -29.23 0.17 -41.91
C GLY A 1089 -27.92 -0.56 -41.63
N PHE A 1090 -27.11 -0.09 -40.67
CA PHE A 1090 -25.89 -0.79 -40.27
C PHE A 1090 -26.15 -1.71 -39.07
N ASN A 1091 -25.87 -3.01 -39.21
CA ASN A 1091 -25.84 -3.96 -38.10
C ASN A 1091 -24.53 -4.76 -38.13
N VAL A 1092 -23.64 -4.49 -37.18
CA VAL A 1092 -22.32 -5.15 -37.09
C VAL A 1092 -22.42 -6.67 -36.90
N ALA A 1093 -23.52 -7.19 -36.35
CA ALA A 1093 -23.72 -8.60 -36.08
C ALA A 1093 -24.37 -9.38 -37.24
N GLU A 1094 -24.90 -8.74 -38.28
CA GLU A 1094 -25.72 -9.42 -39.30
C GLU A 1094 -24.99 -10.56 -40.02
N THR A 1095 -23.79 -10.29 -40.54
CA THR A 1095 -22.95 -11.30 -41.21
C THR A 1095 -22.39 -12.31 -40.22
N PHE A 1096 -22.11 -11.89 -38.98
CA PHE A 1096 -21.67 -12.75 -37.90
C PHE A 1096 -22.74 -13.79 -37.54
N GLU A 1097 -23.98 -13.36 -37.32
CA GLU A 1097 -25.15 -14.21 -37.09
C GLU A 1097 -25.40 -15.18 -38.24
N THR A 1098 -25.21 -14.71 -39.47
CA THR A 1098 -25.33 -15.54 -40.68
C THR A 1098 -24.27 -16.64 -40.67
N GLY A 1099 -23.03 -16.31 -40.34
CA GLY A 1099 -21.94 -17.29 -40.18
C GLY A 1099 -22.25 -18.33 -39.09
N LEU A 1100 -22.75 -17.90 -37.93
CA LEU A 1100 -23.17 -18.80 -36.85
C LEU A 1100 -24.30 -19.74 -37.31
N ARG A 1101 -25.29 -19.20 -38.04
CA ARG A 1101 -26.42 -19.98 -38.56
C ARG A 1101 -25.97 -20.99 -39.61
N MET A 1102 -25.10 -20.61 -40.54
CA MET A 1102 -24.57 -21.51 -41.56
C MET A 1102 -23.76 -22.65 -40.93
N ALA A 1103 -22.94 -22.38 -39.91
CA ALA A 1103 -22.23 -23.41 -39.16
C ALA A 1103 -23.22 -24.38 -38.46
N TRP A 1104 -24.28 -23.83 -37.86
CA TRP A 1104 -25.36 -24.63 -37.25
C TRP A 1104 -26.07 -25.53 -38.26
N GLU A 1105 -26.37 -25.02 -39.46
CA GLU A 1105 -27.01 -25.78 -40.53
C GLU A 1105 -26.12 -26.92 -41.04
N ILE A 1106 -24.81 -26.68 -41.21
CA ILE A 1106 -23.82 -27.72 -41.55
C ILE A 1106 -23.87 -28.84 -40.51
N TYR A 1107 -23.84 -28.49 -39.22
CA TYR A 1107 -23.96 -29.46 -38.13
C TYR A 1107 -25.29 -30.24 -38.16
N CYS A 1108 -26.42 -29.55 -38.39
CA CYS A 1108 -27.74 -30.18 -38.46
C CYS A 1108 -27.85 -31.20 -39.61
N ARG A 1109 -27.17 -30.94 -40.74
CA ARG A 1109 -27.08 -31.88 -41.87
C ARG A 1109 -26.14 -33.07 -41.61
N GLY A 1110 -25.42 -33.09 -40.49
CA GLY A 1110 -24.46 -34.13 -40.15
C GLY A 1110 -23.16 -34.05 -40.98
N GLU A 1111 -22.90 -32.90 -41.59
CA GLU A 1111 -21.68 -32.63 -42.35
C GLU A 1111 -20.51 -32.32 -41.41
N ALA A 1112 -19.29 -32.63 -41.84
CA ALA A 1112 -18.08 -32.22 -41.13
C ALA A 1112 -17.85 -30.70 -41.30
N PRO A 1113 -17.27 -30.03 -40.29
CA PRO A 1113 -16.83 -28.64 -40.44
C PRO A 1113 -15.88 -28.48 -41.62
N ARG A 1114 -16.04 -27.39 -42.37
CA ARG A 1114 -15.24 -27.04 -43.56
C ARG A 1114 -15.10 -25.53 -43.66
N PRO A 1115 -14.06 -24.98 -44.31
CA PRO A 1115 -13.92 -23.54 -44.49
C PRO A 1115 -15.04 -22.99 -45.38
N PHE A 1116 -15.55 -21.80 -45.06
CA PHE A 1116 -16.51 -21.08 -45.89
C PHE A 1116 -16.47 -19.57 -45.62
N ALA A 1117 -17.05 -18.80 -46.54
CA ALA A 1117 -17.21 -17.37 -46.42
C ALA A 1117 -18.71 -17.01 -46.38
N VAL A 1118 -19.06 -16.04 -45.55
CA VAL A 1118 -20.39 -15.42 -45.54
C VAL A 1118 -20.44 -14.39 -46.67
N GLU A 1119 -21.50 -14.42 -47.47
CA GLU A 1119 -21.75 -13.40 -48.49
C GLU A 1119 -22.43 -12.17 -47.85
N LYS A 1120 -22.09 -10.97 -48.34
CA LYS A 1120 -22.71 -9.70 -47.92
C LYS A 1120 -24.11 -9.54 -48.48
#